data_AF-F0SEX1-F1
#
_entry.id   AF-F0SEX1-F1
#
_cell.length_a   1.000
_cell.length_b   1.000
_cell.length_c   1.000
_cell.angle_alpha   90.00
_cell.angle_beta   90.00
_cell.angle_gamma   90.00
#
_symmetry.space_group_name_H-M   'P 1'
#
loop_
_entity.id
_entity.type
_entity.pdbx_description
1 polymer ?
#
loop_
_entity_poly.entity_id
_entity_poly.type
_entity_poly.pdbx_seq_one_letter_code
_entity_poly.pdbx_strand_id
1 'polypeptide(L)'
;MKTIINYFKKKRLTLAGSLLICLTTFSHAQNAITLVALPGGTEGDDKYTDSSILQISSAGAVSYYNSNTSDDWGVSASTITPSGALGKTFSITFGGMSAVKTTEGNDFGKMITAGGIDRASTGPIGIRGGISNGIDPNEGLYFGLDLSNINTTAAIQITKISVADLNATNETGIIVSRLNPSKRIIFGNAESPGITHQLSSGSGTIDVSDFNLYVLGGQINNSLVSIFNNSSVASGFRITTVELKVLTNIFNPASITAIPHPRLLLKQGQEASINTLIAQSPEFNTIHTYIMSQANAFLSEAPLVYNPVNGRMLETARSAIKQIFFLSYAYRMTANSAYATKAEQVINTVCNFPDWVTYSLDVAEMCFAVSIGYDWLYNNLPAATKQKAREKILNYAFLTQKTKPFWDFTSNWNQVCIGGLAYGAMAILGDGTSQMDTEAKYILNNILVKNPNSMDTYASGNYQEGPMYWSYGTTYEVLLLSALEGIFGQNHEGFKRLTFTPGFLESAKYMQYITGTSSLYFNYSDCTEERTPLPASLWMAKKLNDLSIFTLEKELMQNGRYTSNYSEDVRFLPIALIYGKDLGIGSSTLPTEKIWKGYGTNPVALVRTSWQGNTGNYIGIKGGTPNYSHAHMDGGSFVYDAQGVRWTVDFGKEDYEAIKANITPAGADNDFSQTSNRWNIFRISNISHNTISIKKTSETSWQKHKVNGNATITEIYDTSSKRGAKVDLKSLIGLNNELDAINRSIYLVNDTLLEIKDYIDNGNEAINLYWNMATTALIESISPSKLKLTKGGKTAILEIISNNSAVTFTTATNRSTDPVSYFPAATYERKNEGSVMVGFTATIPANEIVTFTVKISNGPEVPPSSTEPINYILLELPNPNTGLEGNSLYYDSSEFHVDNSGDVSIGGIATDYAWNVYGNTNIPDILTKKFFLRWYGMATTNTTTGTNYGAMLTPGGIDRSANGELGIRGGESNGIDLNEGFRFGFDAATLPTTTSLQLVKVGVNFVSGSRSGTIVNRNNTSNKISFGGSSSSADFILSSGSGLVNVESLNISIPGGSTNYDMASVFNTGGSGSFRITKLVFKIISTATSPLMSNKQEANLEKQTKEIIVYPNPAMTDIFIENLNSKFNTVKFFNSLGICVLENKISSSSKIDLYTLKPGIYTIHIIGKDNTTITKKIIKQ
;
A
#
# COMPACT_ATOMS: atom_id res chain seq x y z
N MET A 1 -29.69 41.72 44.50
CA MET A 1 -30.40 40.81 43.57
C MET A 1 -29.48 39.78 42.89
N LYS A 2 -28.38 39.36 43.56
CA LYS A 2 -27.42 38.35 43.10
C LYS A 2 -27.20 37.25 44.16
N THR A 3 -28.22 36.98 44.98
CA THR A 3 -28.13 36.08 46.15
C THR A 3 -29.37 35.19 46.35
N ILE A 4 -30.33 35.15 45.41
CA ILE A 4 -31.58 34.37 45.56
C ILE A 4 -31.70 33.18 44.58
N ILE A 5 -30.78 33.01 43.62
CA ILE A 5 -30.87 31.90 42.63
C ILE A 5 -30.10 30.63 43.06
N ASN A 6 -29.21 30.71 44.05
CA ASN A 6 -28.43 29.54 44.52
C ASN A 6 -29.13 28.68 45.59
N TYR A 7 -30.34 29.02 46.03
CA TYR A 7 -31.02 28.30 47.12
C TYR A 7 -31.92 27.12 46.65
N PHE A 8 -32.19 26.98 45.34
CA PHE A 8 -33.14 25.95 44.84
C PHE A 8 -32.54 24.72 44.14
N LYS A 9 -31.20 24.57 44.05
CA LYS A 9 -30.58 23.41 43.38
C LYS A 9 -30.04 22.29 44.28
N LYS A 10 -30.20 22.38 45.62
CA LYS A 10 -29.58 21.42 46.57
C LYS A 10 -30.52 20.60 47.47
N LYS A 11 -31.83 20.59 47.23
CA LYS A 11 -32.80 19.81 48.04
C LYS A 11 -33.84 19.07 47.19
N ARG A 12 -33.41 18.03 46.48
CA ARG A 12 -34.24 16.85 46.14
C ARG A 12 -33.30 15.67 45.93
N LEU A 13 -32.99 14.97 47.01
CA LEU A 13 -32.85 13.50 47.08
C LEU A 13 -32.42 13.14 48.52
N THR A 14 -33.39 13.00 49.42
CA THR A 14 -33.21 12.29 50.70
C THR A 14 -34.57 12.05 51.34
N LEU A 15 -35.10 10.84 51.10
CA LEU A 15 -36.12 10.04 51.82
C LEU A 15 -36.65 9.05 50.77
N ALA A 16 -36.72 7.73 50.92
CA ALA A 16 -36.42 6.80 52.00
C ALA A 16 -36.34 5.40 51.34
N GLY A 17 -35.55 4.48 51.88
CA GLY A 17 -35.50 3.11 51.38
C GLY A 17 -34.21 2.40 51.75
N SER A 18 -34.14 1.94 52.99
CA SER A 18 -33.10 1.06 53.51
C SER A 18 -32.99 -0.22 52.64
N LEU A 19 -31.89 -0.37 51.91
CA LEU A 19 -31.35 -1.68 51.60
C LEU A 19 -29.82 -1.60 51.63
N LEU A 20 -29.24 -2.39 52.52
CA LEU A 20 -27.82 -2.53 52.79
C LEU A 20 -27.10 -2.97 51.51
N ILE A 21 -26.45 -2.04 50.79
CA ILE A 21 -25.46 -2.39 49.77
C ILE A 21 -24.11 -2.10 50.39
N CYS A 22 -23.41 -3.16 50.81
CA CYS A 22 -21.99 -3.11 51.11
C CYS A 22 -21.25 -2.50 49.93
N LEU A 23 -20.87 -1.23 50.05
CA LEU A 23 -19.79 -0.63 49.28
C LEU A 23 -18.48 -1.26 49.75
N THR A 24 -18.17 -2.43 49.21
CA THR A 24 -16.82 -2.96 49.22
C THR A 24 -16.06 -2.30 48.08
N THR A 25 -15.30 -1.26 48.39
CA THR A 25 -14.17 -0.81 47.59
C THR A 25 -13.08 -1.89 47.66
N PHE A 26 -13.14 -2.88 46.77
CA PHE A 26 -12.01 -3.73 46.41
C PHE A 26 -11.74 -3.58 44.92
N SER A 27 -10.87 -2.64 44.56
CA SER A 27 -10.13 -2.72 43.30
C SER A 27 -9.00 -3.74 43.48
N HIS A 28 -9.35 -5.03 43.53
CA HIS A 28 -8.39 -6.08 43.24
C HIS A 28 -8.69 -6.54 41.81
N ALA A 29 -7.67 -6.51 40.95
CA ALA A 29 -7.78 -7.00 39.58
C ALA A 29 -8.33 -8.43 39.61
N GLN A 30 -9.56 -8.64 39.15
CA GLN A 30 -10.12 -9.98 39.03
C GLN A 30 -9.30 -10.77 38.00
N ASN A 31 -9.09 -12.06 38.26
CA ASN A 31 -8.38 -13.03 37.40
C ASN A 31 -6.85 -12.87 37.25
N ALA A 32 -6.18 -12.11 38.13
CA ALA A 32 -4.71 -12.00 38.15
C ALA A 32 -4.04 -13.06 39.07
N ILE A 33 -2.86 -13.53 38.67
CA ILE A 33 -1.97 -14.46 39.39
C ILE A 33 -0.57 -13.82 39.42
N THR A 34 0.03 -13.70 40.59
CA THR A 34 1.39 -13.17 40.77
C THR A 34 2.30 -14.29 41.29
N LEU A 35 3.38 -14.53 40.55
CA LEU A 35 4.40 -15.52 40.83
C LEU A 35 5.67 -14.80 41.31
N VAL A 36 6.07 -15.02 42.56
CA VAL A 36 7.27 -14.41 43.17
C VAL A 36 8.37 -15.45 43.27
N ALA A 37 9.55 -15.21 42.70
CA ALA A 37 10.63 -16.20 42.70
C ALA A 37 11.04 -16.61 44.13
N LEU A 38 11.17 -17.93 44.38
CA LEU A 38 11.54 -18.48 45.69
C LEU A 38 13.00 -18.98 45.72
N PRO A 39 13.66 -18.99 46.89
CA PRO A 39 15.01 -19.53 47.05
C PRO A 39 15.13 -21.04 46.81
N GLY A 40 14.03 -21.80 46.97
CA GLY A 40 14.05 -23.26 46.93
C GLY A 40 13.97 -23.88 45.54
N GLY A 41 13.65 -23.11 44.50
CA GLY A 41 13.38 -23.62 43.14
C GLY A 41 14.60 -24.20 42.43
N THR A 42 14.41 -24.65 41.18
CA THR A 42 15.48 -25.27 40.40
C THR A 42 16.65 -24.33 40.14
N GLU A 43 17.87 -24.83 40.37
CA GLU A 43 19.14 -24.18 40.05
C GLU A 43 20.22 -25.20 39.69
N GLY A 44 21.22 -24.79 38.90
CA GLY A 44 22.38 -25.64 38.59
C GLY A 44 23.01 -25.35 37.23
N ASP A 45 24.28 -25.74 37.07
CA ASP A 45 25.04 -25.58 35.81
C ASP A 45 24.45 -26.43 34.67
N ASP A 46 23.80 -27.55 35.01
CA ASP A 46 23.15 -28.48 34.09
C ASP A 46 21.62 -28.32 34.04
N LYS A 47 21.07 -27.31 34.72
CA LYS A 47 19.64 -27.03 34.80
C LYS A 47 19.28 -25.87 33.90
N TYR A 48 18.92 -26.17 32.66
CA TYR A 48 18.69 -25.16 31.62
C TYR A 48 17.23 -24.71 31.48
N THR A 49 16.29 -25.56 31.90
CA THR A 49 14.85 -25.31 31.75
C THR A 49 14.09 -25.85 32.94
N ASP A 50 12.98 -25.23 33.28
CA ASP A 50 12.05 -25.72 34.29
C ASP A 50 10.58 -25.41 33.94
N SER A 51 9.67 -26.07 34.64
CA SER A 51 8.23 -25.98 34.45
C SER A 51 7.50 -26.13 35.79
N SER A 52 6.80 -25.08 36.21
CA SER A 52 6.04 -25.10 37.46
C SER A 52 4.54 -25.32 37.16
N ILE A 53 3.98 -26.43 37.65
CA ILE A 53 2.57 -26.80 37.41
C ILE A 53 1.67 -26.20 38.49
N LEU A 54 0.76 -25.33 38.06
CA LEU A 54 -0.23 -24.66 38.88
C LEU A 54 -1.63 -25.25 38.64
N GLN A 55 -2.47 -25.22 39.67
CA GLN A 55 -3.86 -25.64 39.62
C GLN A 55 -4.78 -24.45 39.95
N ILE A 56 -5.83 -24.31 39.16
CA ILE A 56 -6.96 -23.43 39.45
C ILE A 56 -8.10 -24.32 39.95
N SER A 57 -8.49 -24.18 41.21
CA SER A 57 -9.58 -24.95 41.80
C SER A 57 -10.93 -24.61 41.15
N SER A 58 -11.95 -25.43 41.40
CA SER A 58 -13.33 -25.15 40.96
C SER A 58 -13.91 -23.86 41.57
N ALA A 59 -13.39 -23.42 42.73
CA ALA A 59 -13.74 -22.17 43.39
C ALA A 59 -12.89 -20.97 42.92
N GLY A 60 -11.95 -21.17 42.00
CA GLY A 60 -11.12 -20.10 41.44
C GLY A 60 -9.88 -19.73 42.27
N ALA A 61 -9.56 -20.47 43.33
CA ALA A 61 -8.28 -20.33 44.05
C ALA A 61 -7.13 -20.99 43.26
N VAL A 62 -5.95 -20.39 43.30
CA VAL A 62 -4.75 -20.86 42.57
C VAL A 62 -3.70 -21.36 43.55
N SER A 63 -3.13 -22.54 43.30
CA SER A 63 -2.06 -23.15 44.09
C SER A 63 -1.17 -24.02 43.22
N TYR A 64 -0.08 -24.56 43.76
CA TYR A 64 0.65 -25.64 43.11
C TYR A 64 -0.20 -26.91 43.01
N TYR A 65 -0.03 -27.66 41.91
CA TYR A 65 -0.66 -28.97 41.76
C TYR A 65 0.03 -30.05 42.61
N ASN A 66 1.32 -29.89 42.91
CA ASN A 66 2.13 -30.78 43.77
C ASN A 66 3.24 -29.99 44.50
N SER A 67 2.84 -29.16 45.46
CA SER A 67 3.77 -28.27 46.17
C SER A 67 4.85 -29.05 46.93
N ASN A 68 6.10 -28.61 46.81
CA ASN A 68 7.25 -29.17 47.50
C ASN A 68 8.33 -28.10 47.78
N THR A 69 9.43 -28.47 48.43
CA THR A 69 10.51 -27.52 48.78
C THR A 69 11.26 -26.97 47.57
N SER A 70 11.09 -27.58 46.40
CA SER A 70 11.67 -27.17 45.12
C SER A 70 10.71 -26.34 44.26
N ASP A 71 9.64 -25.80 44.83
CA ASP A 71 8.73 -24.89 44.13
C ASP A 71 9.44 -23.58 43.73
N ASP A 72 9.37 -23.21 42.46
CA ASP A 72 10.07 -22.03 41.91
C ASP A 72 9.47 -20.67 42.29
N TRP A 73 8.19 -20.65 42.65
CA TRP A 73 7.37 -19.45 42.78
C TRP A 73 6.53 -19.48 44.06
N GLY A 74 6.39 -18.33 44.72
CA GLY A 74 5.30 -18.05 45.64
C GLY A 74 4.10 -17.62 44.83
N VAL A 75 2.94 -18.24 45.05
CA VAL A 75 1.73 -17.98 44.26
C VAL A 75 0.75 -17.16 45.09
N SER A 76 0.36 -16.01 44.56
CA SER A 76 -0.77 -15.23 45.07
C SER A 76 -1.72 -14.91 43.91
N ALA A 77 -3.03 -14.99 44.13
CA ALA A 77 -3.99 -14.74 43.06
C ALA A 77 -5.27 -14.12 43.59
N SER A 78 -5.91 -13.32 42.75
CA SER A 78 -7.33 -13.00 42.89
C SER A 78 -8.19 -14.23 42.54
N THR A 79 -9.48 -14.21 42.88
CA THR A 79 -10.40 -15.28 42.46
C THR A 79 -10.49 -15.34 40.94
N ILE A 80 -10.14 -16.49 40.37
CA ILE A 80 -10.31 -16.78 38.95
C ILE A 80 -11.77 -17.13 38.68
N THR A 81 -12.37 -16.48 37.69
CA THR A 81 -13.78 -16.64 37.31
C THR A 81 -14.03 -17.20 35.90
N PRO A 82 -13.10 -17.11 34.92
CA PRO A 82 -13.28 -17.75 33.61
C PRO A 82 -13.47 -19.27 33.74
N SER A 83 -14.67 -19.74 33.38
CA SER A 83 -15.08 -21.14 33.55
C SER A 83 -14.17 -22.14 32.81
N GLY A 84 -13.60 -21.75 31.68
CA GLY A 84 -12.67 -22.58 30.91
C GLY A 84 -11.36 -22.91 31.63
N ALA A 85 -11.01 -22.16 32.68
CA ALA A 85 -9.81 -22.35 33.49
C ALA A 85 -10.09 -23.05 34.83
N LEU A 86 -11.34 -23.13 35.29
CA LEU A 86 -11.68 -23.68 36.60
C LEU A 86 -11.51 -25.20 36.65
N GLY A 87 -10.95 -25.70 37.75
CA GLY A 87 -10.68 -27.13 37.96
C GLY A 87 -9.60 -27.71 37.05
N LYS A 88 -8.74 -26.86 36.46
CA LYS A 88 -7.70 -27.24 35.51
C LYS A 88 -6.30 -26.92 36.05
N THR A 89 -5.31 -27.50 35.40
CA THR A 89 -3.90 -27.20 35.62
C THR A 89 -3.31 -26.49 34.40
N PHE A 90 -2.22 -25.76 34.62
CA PHE A 90 -1.38 -25.20 33.57
C PHE A 90 0.05 -25.07 34.08
N SER A 91 1.00 -24.88 33.19
CA SER A 91 2.41 -24.68 33.57
C SER A 91 2.94 -23.35 33.09
N ILE A 92 3.73 -22.68 33.92
CA ILE A 92 4.67 -21.67 33.47
C ILE A 92 6.00 -22.36 33.19
N THR A 93 6.53 -22.19 31.98
CA THR A 93 7.82 -22.75 31.58
C THR A 93 8.85 -21.63 31.49
N PHE A 94 10.10 -21.89 31.87
CA PHE A 94 11.18 -20.92 31.70
C PHE A 94 12.53 -21.62 31.50
N GLY A 95 13.50 -20.90 30.95
CA GLY A 95 14.84 -21.43 30.75
C GLY A 95 15.90 -20.36 30.63
N GLY A 96 17.13 -20.75 30.98
CA GLY A 96 18.32 -19.91 30.95
C GLY A 96 19.04 -19.94 29.61
N MET A 97 19.63 -18.81 29.25
CA MET A 97 20.39 -18.60 28.01
C MET A 97 21.76 -18.05 28.38
N SER A 98 22.82 -18.76 28.00
CA SER A 98 24.20 -18.27 28.09
C SER A 98 24.61 -17.46 26.85
N ALA A 99 23.83 -17.59 25.76
CA ALA A 99 23.98 -16.78 24.56
C ALA A 99 22.61 -16.50 23.92
N VAL A 100 22.35 -15.23 23.61
CA VAL A 100 21.12 -14.73 22.99
C VAL A 100 21.40 -14.10 21.62
N LYS A 101 20.50 -14.29 20.67
CA LYS A 101 20.56 -13.67 19.35
C LYS A 101 20.22 -12.18 19.44
N THR A 102 21.23 -11.33 19.28
CA THR A 102 21.11 -9.87 19.33
C THR A 102 21.15 -9.19 17.95
N THR A 103 21.32 -9.97 16.88
CA THR A 103 21.16 -9.47 15.50
C THR A 103 19.69 -9.17 15.24
N GLU A 104 19.38 -7.98 14.73
CA GLU A 104 18.01 -7.60 14.36
C GLU A 104 17.41 -8.59 13.34
N GLY A 105 16.17 -9.01 13.56
CA GLY A 105 15.45 -9.94 12.68
C GLY A 105 14.40 -10.78 13.43
N ASN A 106 13.82 -11.76 12.75
CA ASN A 106 12.82 -12.69 13.30
C ASN A 106 13.28 -13.40 14.58
N ASP A 107 14.57 -13.72 14.65
CA ASP A 107 15.15 -14.49 15.74
C ASP A 107 15.75 -13.59 16.85
N PHE A 108 15.53 -12.27 16.83
CA PHE A 108 16.02 -11.39 17.89
C PHE A 108 15.44 -11.80 19.26
N GLY A 109 16.31 -11.99 20.25
CA GLY A 109 15.95 -12.53 21.57
C GLY A 109 15.86 -14.06 21.65
N LYS A 110 16.14 -14.79 20.56
CA LYS A 110 16.17 -16.26 20.57
C LYS A 110 17.42 -16.80 21.24
N MET A 111 17.27 -17.90 21.98
CA MET A 111 18.37 -18.64 22.56
C MET A 111 19.31 -19.18 21.46
N ILE A 112 20.61 -18.90 21.58
CA ILE A 112 21.68 -19.53 20.80
C ILE A 112 22.26 -20.71 21.59
N THR A 113 22.51 -20.51 22.89
CA THR A 113 23.08 -21.53 23.78
C THR A 113 22.37 -21.49 25.13
N ALA A 114 22.07 -22.68 25.67
CA ALA A 114 21.44 -22.83 26.97
C ALA A 114 22.39 -22.41 28.09
N GLY A 115 21.85 -21.76 29.12
CA GLY A 115 22.58 -21.31 30.32
C GLY A 115 21.97 -21.93 31.57
N GLY A 116 22.82 -22.30 32.53
CA GLY A 116 22.35 -22.84 33.81
C GLY A 116 21.55 -21.78 34.56
N ILE A 117 20.47 -22.19 35.25
CA ILE A 117 19.63 -21.30 36.05
C ILE A 117 20.32 -21.05 37.40
N ASP A 118 20.41 -19.78 37.81
CA ASP A 118 20.90 -19.38 39.12
C ASP A 118 19.80 -18.77 40.00
N ARG A 119 19.88 -18.98 41.32
CA ARG A 119 18.97 -18.39 42.30
C ARG A 119 19.73 -17.63 43.38
N ALA A 120 19.30 -16.39 43.63
CA ALA A 120 19.79 -15.63 44.77
C ALA A 120 19.22 -16.22 46.08
N SER A 121 19.89 -15.95 47.21
CA SER A 121 19.44 -16.39 48.54
C SER A 121 18.03 -15.92 48.92
N THR A 122 17.56 -14.84 48.30
CA THR A 122 16.21 -14.27 48.46
C THR A 122 15.20 -14.79 47.43
N GLY A 123 15.63 -15.60 46.45
CA GLY A 123 14.80 -16.20 45.41
C GLY A 123 14.96 -15.70 43.95
N PRO A 124 15.32 -14.42 43.67
CA PRO A 124 15.44 -13.91 42.31
C PRO A 124 16.32 -14.74 41.36
N ILE A 125 15.87 -14.85 40.12
CA ILE A 125 16.41 -15.78 39.11
C ILE A 125 17.42 -15.05 38.22
N GLY A 126 18.59 -15.67 38.03
CA GLY A 126 19.66 -15.24 37.13
C GLY A 126 20.22 -16.41 36.31
N ILE A 127 21.43 -16.23 35.76
CA ILE A 127 22.16 -17.20 34.95
C ILE A 127 23.47 -17.56 35.65
N ARG A 128 23.80 -18.85 35.66
CA ARG A 128 24.97 -19.40 36.34
C ARG A 128 26.17 -19.48 35.39
N GLY A 129 27.36 -19.25 35.93
CA GLY A 129 28.63 -19.41 35.19
C GLY A 129 29.12 -18.15 34.49
N GLY A 130 28.38 -17.05 34.59
CA GLY A 130 28.77 -15.71 34.14
C GLY A 130 29.78 -15.00 35.06
N ILE A 131 30.09 -13.75 34.73
CA ILE A 131 30.89 -12.79 35.52
C ILE A 131 30.15 -12.43 36.82
N SER A 132 28.84 -12.23 36.74
CA SER A 132 27.93 -12.10 37.85
C SER A 132 26.88 -13.22 37.72
N ASN A 133 26.47 -13.84 38.82
CA ASN A 133 25.39 -14.82 38.78
C ASN A 133 23.99 -14.16 38.49
N GLY A 134 23.98 -12.91 38.03
CA GLY A 134 22.81 -12.17 37.55
C GLY A 134 22.52 -12.50 36.08
N ILE A 135 22.37 -11.49 35.23
CA ILE A 135 22.18 -11.66 33.79
C ILE A 135 23.23 -10.81 33.08
N ASP A 136 24.32 -11.45 32.64
CA ASP A 136 25.45 -10.76 32.03
C ASP A 136 25.29 -10.54 30.51
N PRO A 137 26.17 -9.75 29.86
CA PRO A 137 26.09 -9.50 28.43
C PRO A 137 25.96 -10.79 27.61
N ASN A 138 24.94 -10.83 26.75
CA ASN A 138 24.53 -11.97 25.93
C ASN A 138 23.81 -13.11 26.67
N GLU A 139 23.65 -13.04 27.99
CA GLU A 139 22.84 -13.98 28.78
C GLU A 139 21.38 -13.50 28.92
N GLY A 140 20.48 -14.41 29.27
CA GLY A 140 19.09 -14.06 29.56
C GLY A 140 18.21 -15.23 29.95
N LEU A 141 16.93 -14.96 30.20
CA LEU A 141 15.88 -15.92 30.48
C LEU A 141 14.77 -15.82 29.44
N TYR A 142 14.08 -16.92 29.18
CA TYR A 142 12.83 -16.91 28.43
C TYR A 142 11.70 -17.54 29.24
N PHE A 143 10.46 -17.11 28.99
CA PHE A 143 9.26 -17.61 29.64
C PHE A 143 8.21 -18.05 28.63
N GLY A 144 7.43 -19.06 28.98
CA GLY A 144 6.36 -19.66 28.20
C GLY A 144 5.22 -20.17 29.06
N LEU A 145 4.19 -20.70 28.41
CA LEU A 145 2.99 -21.26 29.02
C LEU A 145 2.61 -22.57 28.32
N ASP A 146 2.34 -23.61 29.11
CA ASP A 146 1.67 -24.84 28.67
C ASP A 146 0.24 -24.83 29.19
N LEU A 147 -0.71 -24.62 28.28
CA LEU A 147 -2.14 -24.57 28.57
C LEU A 147 -2.88 -25.78 27.99
N SER A 148 -2.19 -26.89 27.71
CA SER A 148 -2.78 -28.12 27.14
C SER A 148 -4.00 -28.64 27.93
N ASN A 149 -4.03 -28.41 29.25
CA ASN A 149 -5.11 -28.80 30.14
C ASN A 149 -6.20 -27.74 30.37
N ILE A 150 -6.01 -26.50 29.87
CA ILE A 150 -7.00 -25.42 29.94
C ILE A 150 -7.97 -25.55 28.75
N ASN A 151 -9.27 -25.27 28.96
CA ASN A 151 -10.25 -25.31 27.87
C ASN A 151 -10.04 -24.14 26.90
N THR A 152 -10.30 -24.34 25.59
CA THR A 152 -10.17 -23.30 24.55
C THR A 152 -11.00 -22.02 24.81
N THR A 153 -12.01 -22.12 25.67
CA THR A 153 -12.83 -20.98 26.15
C THR A 153 -12.12 -20.07 27.15
N ALA A 154 -10.88 -20.37 27.54
CA ALA A 154 -10.01 -19.52 28.34
C ALA A 154 -8.60 -19.39 27.73
N ALA A 155 -7.86 -18.38 28.17
CA ALA A 155 -6.47 -18.13 27.82
C ALA A 155 -5.71 -17.59 29.03
N ILE A 156 -4.38 -17.62 29.01
CA ILE A 156 -3.54 -16.99 30.04
C ILE A 156 -2.53 -16.08 29.36
N GLN A 157 -2.37 -14.87 29.90
CA GLN A 157 -1.47 -13.83 29.40
C GLN A 157 -0.41 -13.46 30.44
N ILE A 158 0.83 -13.23 30.01
CA ILE A 158 1.86 -12.56 30.82
C ILE A 158 1.65 -11.05 30.72
N THR A 159 1.40 -10.39 31.85
CA THR A 159 1.07 -8.95 31.91
C THR A 159 2.19 -8.11 32.49
N LYS A 160 2.98 -8.64 33.43
CA LYS A 160 4.09 -7.90 34.04
C LYS A 160 5.28 -8.79 34.35
N ILE A 161 6.48 -8.20 34.27
CA ILE A 161 7.73 -8.82 34.68
C ILE A 161 8.45 -7.83 35.58
N SER A 162 8.89 -8.29 36.75
CA SER A 162 9.64 -7.46 37.70
C SER A 162 11.10 -7.90 37.75
N VAL A 163 11.97 -6.90 37.85
CA VAL A 163 13.42 -7.06 37.91
C VAL A 163 13.98 -6.32 39.13
N ALA A 164 15.10 -6.79 39.64
CA ALA A 164 15.86 -6.15 40.71
C ALA A 164 17.37 -6.26 40.46
N ASP A 165 18.17 -5.64 41.32
CA ASP A 165 19.64 -5.72 41.36
C ASP A 165 20.38 -5.13 40.13
N LEU A 166 19.73 -4.22 39.39
CA LEU A 166 20.35 -3.44 38.32
C LEU A 166 21.06 -2.21 38.93
N ASN A 167 22.29 -2.39 39.42
CA ASN A 167 22.91 -1.46 40.38
C ASN A 167 23.79 -0.38 39.73
N ALA A 168 24.38 -0.62 38.56
CA ALA A 168 25.21 0.38 37.88
C ALA A 168 24.41 1.27 36.92
N THR A 169 24.96 2.46 36.63
CA THR A 169 24.33 3.48 35.77
C THR A 169 24.26 3.10 34.29
N ASN A 170 25.06 2.12 33.84
CA ASN A 170 25.15 1.68 32.43
C ASN A 170 24.61 0.26 32.21
N GLU A 171 24.03 -0.36 33.23
CA GLU A 171 23.36 -1.67 33.08
C GLU A 171 22.00 -1.45 32.43
N THR A 172 21.70 -2.22 31.39
CA THR A 172 20.39 -2.21 30.74
C THR A 172 19.98 -3.64 30.41
N GLY A 173 18.68 -3.91 30.49
CA GLY A 173 18.10 -5.14 29.99
C GLY A 173 17.02 -4.88 28.95
N ILE A 174 16.69 -5.90 28.19
CA ILE A 174 15.61 -5.88 27.19
C ILE A 174 14.60 -6.94 27.57
N ILE A 175 13.31 -6.57 27.57
CA ILE A 175 12.20 -7.52 27.47
C ILE A 175 11.69 -7.47 26.04
N VAL A 176 11.67 -8.62 25.35
CA VAL A 176 11.20 -8.70 23.96
C VAL A 176 10.15 -9.80 23.78
N SER A 177 9.09 -9.46 23.03
CA SER A 177 8.13 -10.45 22.56
C SER A 177 8.77 -11.36 21.53
N ARG A 178 8.67 -12.67 21.75
CA ARG A 178 9.12 -13.68 20.78
C ARG A 178 8.09 -13.98 19.69
N LEU A 179 6.89 -13.41 19.83
CA LEU A 179 5.86 -13.41 18.78
C LEU A 179 6.11 -12.27 17.78
N ASN A 180 6.64 -11.14 18.24
CA ASN A 180 7.04 -10.01 17.39
C ASN A 180 8.22 -9.25 18.02
N PRO A 181 9.46 -9.46 17.54
CA PRO A 181 10.65 -8.85 18.15
C PRO A 181 10.73 -7.31 18.08
N SER A 182 9.87 -6.66 17.28
CA SER A 182 9.75 -5.20 17.28
C SER A 182 9.08 -4.66 18.54
N LYS A 183 8.29 -5.48 19.24
CA LYS A 183 7.70 -5.15 20.55
C LYS A 183 8.71 -5.49 21.64
N ARG A 184 9.46 -4.47 22.07
CA ARG A 184 10.46 -4.59 23.13
C ARG A 184 10.52 -3.36 24.02
N ILE A 185 10.87 -3.58 25.28
CA ILE A 185 11.15 -2.55 26.28
C ILE A 185 12.61 -2.69 26.68
N ILE A 186 13.35 -1.58 26.59
CA ILE A 186 14.72 -1.48 27.09
C ILE A 186 14.63 -0.80 28.45
N PHE A 187 15.00 -1.50 29.51
CA PHE A 187 14.91 -1.00 30.87
C PHE A 187 16.30 -0.73 31.47
N GLY A 188 16.38 0.25 32.37
CA GLY A 188 17.61 0.57 33.10
C GLY A 188 17.39 1.71 34.10
N ASN A 189 18.47 2.12 34.77
CA ASN A 189 18.45 3.26 35.68
C ASN A 189 18.32 4.59 34.93
N ALA A 190 17.92 5.65 35.65
CA ALA A 190 17.95 7.01 35.11
C ALA A 190 19.30 7.30 34.43
N GLU A 191 19.26 7.98 33.28
CA GLU A 191 20.45 8.37 32.48
C GLU A 191 21.13 7.25 31.66
N SER A 192 20.66 6.00 31.76
CA SER A 192 21.17 4.90 30.90
C SER A 192 20.86 5.17 29.42
N PRO A 193 21.85 5.10 28.50
CA PRO A 193 21.60 5.33 27.07
C PRO A 193 20.61 4.33 26.46
N GLY A 194 19.64 4.81 25.69
CA GLY A 194 18.76 3.97 24.87
C GLY A 194 17.61 3.27 25.60
N ILE A 195 17.38 3.54 26.89
CA ILE A 195 16.25 2.97 27.62
C ILE A 195 14.91 3.55 27.13
N THR A 196 13.89 2.70 27.11
CA THR A 196 12.48 3.07 26.88
C THR A 196 11.63 2.97 28.15
N HIS A 197 12.19 2.40 29.23
CA HIS A 197 11.56 2.31 30.54
C HIS A 197 12.58 2.54 31.66
N GLN A 198 12.27 3.45 32.58
CA GLN A 198 13.16 3.78 33.69
C GLN A 198 12.76 3.01 34.95
N LEU A 199 13.75 2.37 35.59
CA LEU A 199 13.60 1.75 36.90
C LEU A 199 13.91 2.74 38.03
N SER A 200 13.27 2.56 39.17
CA SER A 200 13.53 3.35 40.39
C SER A 200 14.50 2.58 41.28
N SER A 201 15.75 3.03 41.36
CA SER A 201 16.81 2.41 42.19
C SER A 201 17.12 0.96 41.79
N GLY A 202 17.30 0.69 40.50
CA GLY A 202 17.73 -0.63 40.00
C GLY A 202 16.69 -1.74 40.10
N SER A 203 15.45 -1.43 40.51
CA SER A 203 14.36 -2.39 40.66
C SER A 203 13.03 -1.82 40.18
N GLY A 204 12.12 -2.68 39.73
CA GLY A 204 10.77 -2.26 39.36
C GLY A 204 9.98 -3.31 38.60
N THR A 205 8.69 -3.03 38.43
CA THR A 205 7.76 -3.84 37.65
C THR A 205 7.53 -3.19 36.29
N ILE A 206 7.72 -3.97 35.23
CA ILE A 206 7.56 -3.53 33.85
C ILE A 206 6.26 -4.14 33.31
N ASP A 207 5.34 -3.29 32.85
CA ASP A 207 4.09 -3.71 32.22
C ASP A 207 4.35 -4.09 30.76
N VAL A 208 4.00 -5.32 30.41
CA VAL A 208 4.13 -5.91 29.07
C VAL A 208 2.77 -6.30 28.48
N SER A 209 1.67 -5.82 29.07
CA SER A 209 0.31 -6.15 28.61
C SER A 209 0.08 -5.77 27.15
N ASP A 210 0.71 -4.69 26.69
CA ASP A 210 0.64 -4.21 25.30
C ASP A 210 1.43 -5.06 24.30
N PHE A 211 2.24 -6.02 24.78
CA PHE A 211 2.89 -7.01 23.91
C PHE A 211 1.94 -8.15 23.54
N ASN A 212 0.79 -8.24 24.22
CA ASN A 212 -0.24 -9.25 23.97
C ASN A 212 0.28 -10.71 24.07
N LEU A 213 1.08 -10.99 25.11
CA LEU A 213 1.77 -12.28 25.32
C LEU A 213 0.84 -13.33 25.95
N TYR A 214 -0.06 -13.92 25.15
CA TYR A 214 -1.00 -14.93 25.65
C TYR A 214 -0.88 -16.27 24.92
N VAL A 215 -1.37 -17.32 25.59
CA VAL A 215 -1.58 -18.65 25.00
C VAL A 215 -3.06 -19.02 25.16
N LEU A 216 -3.64 -19.63 24.13
CA LEU A 216 -5.01 -20.14 24.17
C LEU A 216 -5.05 -21.49 24.92
N GLY A 217 -6.14 -21.78 25.62
CA GLY A 217 -6.35 -23.11 26.21
C GLY A 217 -6.25 -24.20 25.14
N GLY A 218 -5.58 -25.30 25.47
CA GLY A 218 -5.25 -26.39 24.56
C GLY A 218 -3.97 -26.20 23.75
N GLN A 219 -3.25 -25.08 23.92
CA GLN A 219 -2.01 -24.77 23.20
C GLN A 219 -0.80 -24.66 24.13
N ILE A 220 0.40 -24.73 23.55
CA ILE A 220 1.69 -24.62 24.25
C ILE A 220 2.57 -23.62 23.51
N ASN A 221 3.20 -22.72 24.26
CA ASN A 221 4.31 -21.90 23.76
C ASN A 221 5.38 -21.79 24.84
N ASN A 222 6.56 -22.39 24.62
CA ASN A 222 7.63 -22.47 25.62
C ASN A 222 8.53 -21.22 25.67
N SER A 223 8.32 -20.23 24.82
CA SER A 223 9.18 -19.04 24.74
C SER A 223 8.39 -17.85 24.17
N LEU A 224 7.40 -17.36 24.92
CA LEU A 224 6.59 -16.18 24.58
C LEU A 224 7.39 -14.87 24.67
N VAL A 225 8.29 -14.79 25.64
CA VAL A 225 9.04 -13.57 25.97
C VAL A 225 10.46 -13.93 26.39
N SER A 226 11.41 -13.09 26.00
CA SER A 226 12.80 -13.19 26.41
C SER A 226 13.24 -11.93 27.12
N ILE A 227 14.05 -12.10 28.17
CA ILE A 227 14.63 -11.04 28.99
C ILE A 227 16.13 -11.25 29.04
N PHE A 228 16.91 -10.30 28.55
CA PHE A 228 18.36 -10.46 28.43
C PHE A 228 19.10 -9.13 28.58
N ASN A 229 20.40 -9.20 28.88
CA ASN A 229 21.25 -8.01 29.02
C ASN A 229 21.75 -7.56 27.64
N ASN A 230 21.55 -6.28 27.33
CA ASN A 230 21.99 -5.63 26.09
C ASN A 230 23.08 -4.58 26.30
N SER A 231 23.58 -4.44 27.52
CA SER A 231 24.71 -3.59 27.85
C SER A 231 26.05 -4.29 27.57
N SER A 232 27.14 -3.54 27.60
CA SER A 232 28.50 -4.08 27.46
C SER A 232 29.13 -4.51 28.79
N VAL A 233 28.39 -4.37 29.90
CA VAL A 233 28.87 -4.62 31.25
C VAL A 233 28.10 -5.77 31.90
N ALA A 234 28.80 -6.58 32.68
CA ALA A 234 28.18 -7.55 33.59
C ALA A 234 27.11 -6.87 34.43
N SER A 235 25.96 -7.52 34.61
CA SER A 235 24.87 -6.97 35.41
C SER A 235 24.33 -7.99 36.38
N GLY A 236 24.24 -7.57 37.64
CA GLY A 236 23.64 -8.37 38.69
C GLY A 236 22.13 -8.51 38.60
N PHE A 237 21.46 -7.95 37.57
CA PHE A 237 20.00 -7.90 37.56
C PHE A 237 19.38 -9.30 37.45
N ARG A 238 18.24 -9.47 38.14
CA ARG A 238 17.54 -10.75 38.27
C ARG A 238 16.04 -10.57 38.10
N ILE A 239 15.35 -11.65 37.72
CA ILE A 239 13.89 -11.68 37.62
C ILE A 239 13.31 -12.03 38.99
N THR A 240 12.43 -11.17 39.52
CA THR A 240 11.83 -11.35 40.85
C THR A 240 10.40 -11.86 40.77
N THR A 241 9.62 -11.39 39.79
CA THR A 241 8.17 -11.62 39.74
C THR A 241 7.66 -11.72 38.31
N VAL A 242 6.70 -12.61 38.05
CA VAL A 242 5.91 -12.67 36.82
C VAL A 242 4.42 -12.57 37.18
N GLU A 243 3.69 -11.64 36.57
CA GLU A 243 2.23 -11.52 36.69
C GLU A 243 1.55 -12.13 35.47
N LEU A 244 0.58 -13.01 35.73
CA LEU A 244 -0.28 -13.63 34.75
C LEU A 244 -1.72 -13.14 34.92
N LYS A 245 -2.49 -13.15 33.83
CA LYS A 245 -3.92 -12.89 33.82
C LYS A 245 -4.67 -13.99 33.10
N VAL A 246 -5.70 -14.55 33.74
CA VAL A 246 -6.61 -15.52 33.12
C VAL A 246 -7.70 -14.76 32.38
N LEU A 247 -7.84 -15.07 31.09
CA LEU A 247 -8.74 -14.39 30.15
C LEU A 247 -9.90 -15.31 29.77
N THR A 248 -11.05 -14.70 29.45
CA THR A 248 -12.17 -15.42 28.80
C THR A 248 -12.06 -15.32 27.26
N ASN A 249 -12.41 -16.41 26.57
CA ASN A 249 -12.51 -16.48 25.11
C ASN A 249 -13.97 -16.67 24.63
N ILE A 250 -14.94 -16.23 25.43
CA ILE A 250 -16.35 -16.29 25.08
C ILE A 250 -16.91 -14.88 25.12
N PHE A 251 -17.63 -14.49 24.06
CA PHE A 251 -18.43 -13.26 24.06
C PHE A 251 -19.77 -13.50 24.76
N ASN A 252 -20.19 -12.57 25.63
CA ASN A 252 -21.49 -12.67 26.30
C ASN A 252 -22.64 -12.38 25.31
N PRO A 253 -23.47 -13.38 24.92
CA PRO A 253 -24.52 -13.21 23.91
C PRO A 253 -25.58 -12.18 24.33
N ALA A 254 -25.79 -11.97 25.62
CA ALA A 254 -26.76 -10.99 26.13
C ALA A 254 -26.39 -9.55 25.75
N SER A 255 -25.10 -9.25 25.52
CA SER A 255 -24.65 -7.92 25.10
C SER A 255 -25.15 -7.59 23.68
N ILE A 256 -25.28 -8.61 22.82
CA ILE A 256 -25.79 -8.45 21.45
C ILE A 256 -27.31 -8.23 21.47
N THR A 257 -28.04 -9.07 22.21
CA THR A 257 -29.51 -9.00 22.27
C THR A 257 -30.03 -7.78 23.04
N ALA A 258 -29.19 -7.13 23.85
CA ALA A 258 -29.52 -5.87 24.52
C ALA A 258 -29.50 -4.65 23.60
N ILE A 259 -28.91 -4.75 22.40
CA ILE A 259 -28.82 -3.64 21.44
C ILE A 259 -29.86 -3.85 20.32
N PRO A 260 -30.79 -2.90 20.10
CA PRO A 260 -31.76 -3.01 19.02
C PRO A 260 -31.11 -2.81 17.64
N HIS A 261 -31.77 -3.31 16.60
CA HIS A 261 -31.39 -3.03 15.23
C HIS A 261 -31.63 -1.56 14.84
N PRO A 262 -30.76 -0.94 14.01
CA PRO A 262 -29.48 -1.47 13.53
C PRO A 262 -28.40 -1.46 14.61
N ARG A 263 -27.67 -2.58 14.74
CA ARG A 263 -26.60 -2.76 15.74
C ARG A 263 -25.21 -2.92 15.14
N LEU A 264 -25.07 -3.16 13.83
CA LEU A 264 -23.80 -3.36 13.15
C LEU A 264 -23.29 -2.08 12.47
N LEU A 265 -22.02 -1.75 12.69
CA LEU A 265 -21.24 -0.63 12.11
C LEU A 265 -21.76 0.79 12.43
N LEU A 266 -23.00 1.09 12.08
CA LEU A 266 -23.62 2.41 12.22
C LEU A 266 -24.95 2.26 12.97
N LYS A 267 -24.98 2.66 14.24
CA LYS A 267 -26.20 2.61 15.07
C LYS A 267 -27.20 3.70 14.66
N GLN A 268 -28.45 3.54 15.07
CA GLN A 268 -29.51 4.53 14.89
C GLN A 268 -29.04 5.92 15.37
N GLY A 269 -29.15 6.94 14.51
CA GLY A 269 -28.82 8.33 14.81
C GLY A 269 -27.37 8.73 14.49
N GLN A 270 -26.48 7.78 14.21
CA GLN A 270 -25.08 8.08 13.85
C GLN A 270 -24.93 8.61 12.42
N GLU A 271 -25.99 8.58 11.60
CA GLU A 271 -26.07 9.21 10.28
C GLU A 271 -25.78 10.72 10.36
N ALA A 272 -26.13 11.37 11.48
CA ALA A 272 -25.86 12.80 11.69
C ALA A 272 -24.36 13.14 11.68
N SER A 273 -23.50 12.22 12.18
CA SER A 273 -22.05 12.39 12.13
C SER A 273 -21.51 12.25 10.70
N ILE A 274 -22.12 11.40 9.88
CA ILE A 274 -21.78 11.31 8.45
C ILE A 274 -22.21 12.59 7.72
N ASN A 275 -23.41 13.11 8.00
CA ASN A 275 -23.86 14.40 7.44
C ASN A 275 -22.91 15.54 7.80
N THR A 276 -22.37 15.54 9.01
CA THR A 276 -21.36 16.51 9.44
C THR A 276 -20.05 16.35 8.65
N LEU A 277 -19.58 15.12 8.49
CA LEU A 277 -18.36 14.80 7.72
C LEU A 277 -18.47 15.30 6.27
N ILE A 278 -19.55 14.95 5.56
CA ILE A 278 -19.72 15.31 4.14
C ILE A 278 -19.93 16.82 3.95
N ALA A 279 -20.50 17.51 4.94
CA ALA A 279 -20.60 18.98 4.89
C ALA A 279 -19.24 19.67 5.08
N GLN A 280 -18.29 19.01 5.74
CA GLN A 280 -16.98 19.57 6.08
C GLN A 280 -15.85 19.12 5.14
N SER A 281 -16.04 18.04 4.37
CA SER A 281 -15.02 17.51 3.45
C SER A 281 -15.57 17.27 2.05
N PRO A 282 -15.05 18.01 1.04
CA PRO A 282 -15.36 17.76 -0.36
C PRO A 282 -15.02 16.33 -0.81
N GLU A 283 -13.94 15.75 -0.29
CA GLU A 283 -13.52 14.38 -0.61
C GLU A 283 -14.59 13.35 -0.18
N PHE A 284 -15.02 13.39 1.08
CA PHE A 284 -16.06 12.48 1.57
C PHE A 284 -17.43 12.77 0.96
N ASN A 285 -17.75 14.04 0.64
CA ASN A 285 -18.98 14.37 -0.08
C ASN A 285 -19.00 13.78 -1.50
N THR A 286 -17.85 13.76 -2.17
CA THR A 286 -17.69 13.15 -3.50
C THR A 286 -17.93 11.63 -3.43
N ILE A 287 -17.39 10.96 -2.41
CA ILE A 287 -17.66 9.54 -2.14
C ILE A 287 -19.14 9.29 -1.86
N HIS A 288 -19.74 10.10 -0.99
CA HIS A 288 -21.17 10.00 -0.68
C HIS A 288 -22.03 10.13 -1.93
N THR A 289 -21.78 11.16 -2.73
CA THR A 289 -22.50 11.43 -3.98
C THR A 289 -22.36 10.26 -4.95
N TYR A 290 -21.15 9.68 -5.07
CA TYR A 290 -20.92 8.49 -5.88
C TYR A 290 -21.75 7.29 -5.39
N ILE A 291 -21.74 6.99 -4.10
CA ILE A 291 -22.58 5.92 -3.52
C ILE A 291 -24.07 6.15 -3.86
N MET A 292 -24.57 7.37 -3.70
CA MET A 292 -25.96 7.72 -4.04
C MET A 292 -26.27 7.51 -5.54
N SER A 293 -25.34 7.88 -6.42
CA SER A 293 -25.48 7.67 -7.87
C SER A 293 -25.55 6.18 -8.24
N GLN A 294 -24.72 5.35 -7.62
CA GLN A 294 -24.73 3.90 -7.82
C GLN A 294 -26.01 3.28 -7.28
N ALA A 295 -26.45 3.70 -6.08
CA ALA A 295 -27.74 3.26 -5.52
C ALA A 295 -28.92 3.61 -6.42
N ASN A 296 -28.92 4.77 -7.08
CA ASN A 296 -29.92 5.13 -8.09
C ASN A 296 -29.88 4.20 -9.31
N ALA A 297 -28.69 3.90 -9.84
CA ALA A 297 -28.55 2.98 -10.98
C ALA A 297 -29.08 1.57 -10.63
N PHE A 298 -28.84 1.12 -9.40
CA PHE A 298 -29.31 -0.18 -8.91
C PHE A 298 -30.83 -0.29 -8.86
N LEU A 299 -31.60 0.81 -8.76
CA LEU A 299 -33.07 0.76 -8.78
C LEU A 299 -33.61 0.10 -10.06
N SER A 300 -32.93 0.31 -11.19
CA SER A 300 -33.29 -0.26 -12.50
C SER A 300 -32.53 -1.53 -12.88
N GLU A 301 -31.59 -1.99 -12.04
CA GLU A 301 -30.75 -3.14 -12.38
C GLU A 301 -31.56 -4.46 -12.32
N ALA A 302 -31.24 -5.38 -13.22
CA ALA A 302 -31.87 -6.70 -13.27
C ALA A 302 -31.57 -7.51 -11.99
N PRO A 303 -32.45 -8.45 -11.60
CA PRO A 303 -32.18 -9.35 -10.48
C PRO A 303 -30.88 -10.14 -10.70
N LEU A 304 -30.13 -10.36 -9.62
CA LEU A 304 -28.97 -11.25 -9.64
C LEU A 304 -29.38 -12.67 -10.05
N VAL A 305 -28.52 -13.34 -10.83
CA VAL A 305 -28.78 -14.67 -11.39
C VAL A 305 -27.99 -15.73 -10.64
N TYR A 306 -28.65 -16.87 -10.38
CA TYR A 306 -27.99 -18.07 -9.87
C TYR A 306 -27.19 -18.74 -11.00
N ASN A 307 -25.89 -18.52 -11.02
CA ASN A 307 -24.99 -19.07 -12.05
C ASN A 307 -23.66 -19.54 -11.46
N PRO A 308 -23.64 -20.62 -10.67
CA PRO A 308 -22.39 -21.15 -10.14
C PRO A 308 -21.54 -21.78 -11.26
N VAL A 309 -20.30 -21.34 -11.39
CA VAL A 309 -19.31 -21.90 -12.35
C VAL A 309 -18.25 -22.65 -11.54
N ASN A 310 -18.01 -23.92 -11.84
CA ASN A 310 -17.06 -24.78 -11.10
C ASN A 310 -17.27 -24.79 -9.57
N GLY A 311 -18.54 -24.70 -9.13
CA GLY A 311 -18.88 -24.64 -7.70
C GLY A 311 -18.57 -23.30 -7.02
N ARG A 312 -18.38 -22.22 -7.80
CA ARG A 312 -18.09 -20.84 -7.34
C ARG A 312 -19.18 -19.87 -7.81
N MET A 313 -19.50 -18.88 -7.00
CA MET A 313 -20.39 -17.74 -7.29
C MET A 313 -19.90 -16.42 -6.65
N LEU A 314 -18.58 -16.28 -6.46
CA LEU A 314 -17.97 -15.18 -5.70
C LEU A 314 -18.36 -13.81 -6.26
N GLU A 315 -18.34 -13.64 -7.58
CA GLU A 315 -18.74 -12.38 -8.21
C GLU A 315 -20.22 -12.03 -7.98
N THR A 316 -21.10 -13.03 -7.93
CA THR A 316 -22.51 -12.84 -7.57
C THR A 316 -22.65 -12.41 -6.10
N ALA A 317 -21.88 -13.02 -5.19
CA ALA A 317 -21.85 -12.61 -3.78
C ALA A 317 -21.34 -11.17 -3.61
N ARG A 318 -20.26 -10.81 -4.32
CA ARG A 318 -19.69 -9.45 -4.32
C ARG A 318 -20.67 -8.41 -4.87
N SER A 319 -21.41 -8.76 -5.92
CA SER A 319 -22.49 -7.92 -6.47
C SER A 319 -23.63 -7.73 -5.47
N ALA A 320 -24.00 -8.80 -4.74
CA ALA A 320 -25.00 -8.72 -3.68
C ALA A 320 -24.54 -7.79 -2.54
N ILE A 321 -23.28 -7.87 -2.10
CA ILE A 321 -22.71 -6.93 -1.11
C ILE A 321 -22.85 -5.49 -1.62
N LYS A 322 -22.36 -5.21 -2.84
CA LYS A 322 -22.36 -3.86 -3.41
C LYS A 322 -23.79 -3.30 -3.49
N GLN A 323 -24.73 -4.04 -4.07
CA GLN A 323 -26.12 -3.58 -4.19
C GLN A 323 -26.80 -3.40 -2.83
N ILE A 324 -26.77 -4.42 -1.96
CA ILE A 324 -27.47 -4.36 -0.66
C ILE A 324 -26.87 -3.28 0.24
N PHE A 325 -25.54 -3.19 0.34
CA PHE A 325 -24.90 -2.24 1.24
C PHE A 325 -25.12 -0.79 0.78
N PHE A 326 -25.00 -0.52 -0.52
CA PHE A 326 -25.21 0.83 -1.08
C PHE A 326 -26.68 1.26 -0.96
N LEU A 327 -27.63 0.37 -1.30
CA LEU A 327 -29.06 0.66 -1.17
C LEU A 327 -29.47 0.87 0.28
N SER A 328 -28.96 0.04 1.20
CA SER A 328 -29.23 0.19 2.64
C SER A 328 -28.64 1.48 3.20
N TYR A 329 -27.42 1.84 2.79
CA TYR A 329 -26.82 3.14 3.12
C TYR A 329 -27.64 4.30 2.57
N ALA A 330 -28.01 4.27 1.29
CA ALA A 330 -28.80 5.32 0.66
C ALA A 330 -30.17 5.50 1.34
N TYR A 331 -30.83 4.40 1.70
CA TYR A 331 -32.07 4.46 2.50
C TYR A 331 -31.84 5.18 3.83
N ARG A 332 -30.80 4.81 4.58
CA ARG A 332 -30.54 5.41 5.89
C ARG A 332 -30.19 6.89 5.83
N MET A 333 -29.52 7.33 4.77
CA MET A 333 -29.17 8.74 4.59
C MET A 333 -30.34 9.61 4.09
N THR A 334 -31.34 9.03 3.42
CA THR A 334 -32.40 9.79 2.71
C THR A 334 -33.82 9.49 3.14
N ALA A 335 -34.05 8.39 3.84
CA ALA A 335 -35.35 7.79 4.12
C ALA A 335 -36.20 7.46 2.87
N ASN A 336 -35.63 7.46 1.66
CA ASN A 336 -36.35 7.14 0.43
C ASN A 336 -36.63 5.62 0.33
N SER A 337 -37.90 5.25 0.47
CA SER A 337 -38.35 3.84 0.50
C SER A 337 -38.00 3.04 -0.76
N ALA A 338 -37.80 3.67 -1.92
CA ALA A 338 -37.40 2.98 -3.15
C ALA A 338 -36.10 2.18 -2.96
N TYR A 339 -35.13 2.71 -2.21
CA TYR A 339 -33.88 2.01 -1.91
C TYR A 339 -34.10 0.79 -1.01
N ALA A 340 -34.91 0.93 0.04
CA ALA A 340 -35.23 -0.18 0.94
C ALA A 340 -35.99 -1.30 0.20
N THR A 341 -36.97 -0.95 -0.64
CA THR A 341 -37.70 -1.91 -1.47
C THR A 341 -36.78 -2.65 -2.44
N LYS A 342 -35.86 -1.94 -3.12
CA LYS A 342 -34.91 -2.61 -4.01
C LYS A 342 -33.92 -3.50 -3.24
N ALA A 343 -33.42 -3.05 -2.10
CA ALA A 343 -32.55 -3.87 -1.25
C ALA A 343 -33.27 -5.15 -0.77
N GLU A 344 -34.54 -5.03 -0.35
CA GLU A 344 -35.39 -6.17 -0.01
C GLU A 344 -35.54 -7.15 -1.18
N GLN A 345 -35.74 -6.65 -2.41
CA GLN A 345 -35.79 -7.49 -3.61
C GLN A 345 -34.49 -8.26 -3.80
N VAL A 346 -33.33 -7.60 -3.69
CA VAL A 346 -32.01 -8.27 -3.85
C VAL A 346 -31.80 -9.32 -2.76
N ILE A 347 -32.12 -9.01 -1.49
CA ILE A 347 -32.08 -9.98 -0.37
C ILE A 347 -32.96 -11.19 -0.67
N ASN A 348 -34.21 -10.96 -1.08
CA ASN A 348 -35.12 -12.05 -1.44
C ASN A 348 -34.61 -12.88 -2.62
N THR A 349 -34.02 -12.24 -3.64
CA THR A 349 -33.45 -12.94 -4.81
C THR A 349 -32.36 -13.92 -4.38
N VAL A 350 -31.34 -13.45 -3.65
CA VAL A 350 -30.24 -14.34 -3.23
C VAL A 350 -30.68 -15.37 -2.19
N CYS A 351 -31.67 -15.06 -1.36
CA CYS A 351 -32.26 -16.05 -0.44
C CYS A 351 -33.20 -17.05 -1.14
N ASN A 352 -33.64 -16.78 -2.37
CA ASN A 352 -34.44 -17.71 -3.18
C ASN A 352 -33.56 -18.63 -4.04
N PHE A 353 -32.24 -18.42 -4.09
CA PHE A 353 -31.34 -19.36 -4.74
C PHE A 353 -31.43 -20.75 -4.08
N PRO A 354 -31.16 -21.84 -4.84
CA PRO A 354 -31.18 -23.19 -4.31
C PRO A 354 -30.24 -23.36 -3.10
N ASP A 355 -29.05 -22.75 -3.18
CA ASP A 355 -28.04 -22.65 -2.14
C ASP A 355 -27.13 -21.44 -2.40
N TRP A 356 -26.11 -21.25 -1.56
CA TRP A 356 -25.02 -20.27 -1.77
C TRP A 356 -23.69 -20.97 -2.08
N VAL A 357 -23.74 -22.13 -2.77
CA VAL A 357 -22.68 -23.15 -2.86
C VAL A 357 -22.15 -23.60 -1.49
N THR A 358 -21.06 -24.37 -1.47
CA THR A 358 -20.39 -24.80 -0.22
C THR A 358 -18.94 -24.33 -0.11
N TYR A 359 -18.46 -23.58 -1.11
CA TYR A 359 -17.15 -22.95 -1.09
C TYR A 359 -17.14 -21.77 -0.11
N SER A 360 -16.17 -21.74 0.80
CA SER A 360 -16.28 -20.95 2.03
C SER A 360 -16.22 -19.44 1.83
N LEU A 361 -15.43 -18.94 0.88
CA LEU A 361 -15.37 -17.50 0.58
C LEU A 361 -16.71 -17.00 0.03
N ASP A 362 -17.27 -17.70 -0.96
CA ASP A 362 -18.54 -17.39 -1.60
C ASP A 362 -19.70 -17.33 -0.58
N VAL A 363 -19.78 -18.34 0.30
CA VAL A 363 -20.80 -18.42 1.35
C VAL A 363 -20.63 -17.30 2.38
N ALA A 364 -19.40 -16.99 2.79
CA ALA A 364 -19.13 -15.96 3.77
C ALA A 364 -19.45 -14.55 3.26
N GLU A 365 -19.07 -14.24 2.01
CA GLU A 365 -19.39 -12.96 1.37
C GLU A 365 -20.91 -12.80 1.19
N MET A 366 -21.61 -13.86 0.77
CA MET A 366 -23.08 -13.83 0.66
C MET A 366 -23.76 -13.69 2.03
N CYS A 367 -23.24 -14.37 3.06
CA CYS A 367 -23.71 -14.24 4.43
C CYS A 367 -23.56 -12.79 4.92
N PHE A 368 -22.41 -12.15 4.69
CA PHE A 368 -22.21 -10.74 5.01
C PHE A 368 -23.25 -9.84 4.32
N ALA A 369 -23.47 -10.02 3.00
CA ALA A 369 -24.41 -9.23 2.20
C ALA A 369 -25.83 -9.25 2.79
N VAL A 370 -26.34 -10.44 3.09
CA VAL A 370 -27.69 -10.61 3.66
C VAL A 370 -27.74 -10.05 5.09
N SER A 371 -26.68 -10.24 5.87
CA SER A 371 -26.64 -9.82 7.27
C SER A 371 -26.65 -8.31 7.45
N ILE A 372 -25.87 -7.58 6.64
CA ILE A 372 -25.84 -6.12 6.71
C ILE A 372 -27.18 -5.51 6.28
N GLY A 373 -27.81 -6.05 5.23
CA GLY A 373 -29.14 -5.63 4.80
C GLY A 373 -30.22 -5.95 5.83
N TYR A 374 -30.17 -7.15 6.43
CA TYR A 374 -31.08 -7.55 7.51
C TYR A 374 -31.00 -6.61 8.71
N ASP A 375 -29.79 -6.30 9.17
CA ASP A 375 -29.58 -5.43 10.33
C ASP A 375 -29.97 -3.97 10.05
N TRP A 376 -29.52 -3.41 8.92
CA TRP A 376 -29.72 -2.00 8.59
C TRP A 376 -31.15 -1.67 8.19
N LEU A 377 -31.88 -2.62 7.61
CA LEU A 377 -33.26 -2.45 7.16
C LEU A 377 -34.27 -3.19 8.05
N TYR A 378 -33.87 -3.69 9.22
CA TYR A 378 -34.70 -4.56 10.08
C TYR A 378 -36.12 -4.05 10.33
N ASN A 379 -36.25 -2.74 10.57
CA ASN A 379 -37.53 -2.08 10.85
C ASN A 379 -38.40 -1.90 9.60
N ASN A 380 -37.80 -1.99 8.42
CA ASN A 380 -38.43 -1.77 7.12
C ASN A 380 -38.74 -3.08 6.38
N LEU A 381 -38.01 -4.16 6.69
CA LEU A 381 -38.21 -5.46 6.07
C LEU A 381 -39.50 -6.13 6.56
N PRO A 382 -40.33 -6.69 5.66
CA PRO A 382 -41.47 -7.50 6.04
C PRO A 382 -41.04 -8.71 6.89
N ALA A 383 -41.96 -9.18 7.75
CA ALA A 383 -41.71 -10.33 8.61
C ALA A 383 -41.27 -11.58 7.83
N ALA A 384 -41.86 -11.80 6.64
CA ALA A 384 -41.51 -12.91 5.75
C ALA A 384 -40.06 -12.83 5.24
N THR A 385 -39.58 -11.64 4.85
CA THR A 385 -38.19 -11.48 4.40
C THR A 385 -37.22 -11.62 5.57
N LYS A 386 -37.56 -11.09 6.75
CA LYS A 386 -36.75 -11.31 7.96
C LYS A 386 -36.62 -12.79 8.31
N GLN A 387 -37.74 -13.52 8.31
CA GLN A 387 -37.73 -14.97 8.53
C GLN A 387 -36.85 -15.68 7.51
N LYS A 388 -37.06 -15.41 6.21
CA LYS A 388 -36.30 -16.04 5.12
C LYS A 388 -34.79 -15.77 5.26
N ALA A 389 -34.39 -14.53 5.52
CA ALA A 389 -32.99 -14.18 5.71
C ALA A 389 -32.34 -14.97 6.84
N ARG A 390 -32.99 -15.08 8.01
CA ARG A 390 -32.51 -15.89 9.13
C ARG A 390 -32.40 -17.37 8.79
N GLU A 391 -33.41 -17.92 8.10
CA GLU A 391 -33.40 -19.32 7.65
C GLU A 391 -32.26 -19.61 6.69
N LYS A 392 -31.94 -18.70 5.75
CA LYS A 392 -30.84 -18.89 4.81
C LYS A 392 -29.47 -18.66 5.43
N ILE A 393 -29.33 -17.70 6.36
CA ILE A 393 -28.10 -17.56 7.15
C ILE A 393 -27.81 -18.85 7.94
N LEU A 394 -28.83 -19.46 8.57
CA LEU A 394 -28.67 -20.75 9.24
C LEU A 394 -28.30 -21.87 8.24
N ASN A 395 -29.17 -22.11 7.26
CA ASN A 395 -29.11 -23.32 6.44
C ASN A 395 -28.04 -23.28 5.35
N TYR A 396 -27.77 -22.11 4.76
CA TYR A 396 -26.80 -21.97 3.66
C TYR A 396 -25.43 -21.55 4.16
N ALA A 397 -25.33 -20.86 5.30
CA ALA A 397 -24.05 -20.46 5.87
C ALA A 397 -23.65 -21.29 7.11
N PHE A 398 -24.32 -21.13 8.26
CA PHE A 398 -23.81 -21.73 9.50
C PHE A 398 -23.66 -23.26 9.43
N LEU A 399 -24.72 -23.96 9.00
CA LEU A 399 -24.70 -25.42 8.97
C LEU A 399 -23.74 -26.00 7.92
N THR A 400 -23.52 -25.30 6.80
CA THR A 400 -22.62 -25.76 5.73
C THR A 400 -21.15 -25.47 6.02
N GLN A 401 -20.87 -24.44 6.82
CA GLN A 401 -19.52 -23.95 7.11
C GLN A 401 -18.96 -24.42 8.47
N LYS A 402 -19.78 -25.03 9.32
CA LYS A 402 -19.43 -25.43 10.70
C LYS A 402 -18.17 -26.29 10.82
N THR A 403 -17.92 -27.19 9.86
CA THR A 403 -16.82 -28.16 9.89
C THR A 403 -15.77 -27.91 8.81
N LYS A 404 -15.78 -26.74 8.17
CA LYS A 404 -14.86 -26.41 7.07
C LYS A 404 -13.46 -26.08 7.59
N PRO A 405 -12.40 -26.34 6.80
CA PRO A 405 -11.04 -26.21 7.29
C PRO A 405 -10.57 -24.75 7.50
N PHE A 406 -11.29 -23.74 6.98
CA PHE A 406 -10.88 -22.33 7.13
C PHE A 406 -10.78 -21.87 8.59
N TRP A 407 -11.50 -22.52 9.53
CA TRP A 407 -11.39 -22.23 10.96
C TRP A 407 -9.95 -22.36 11.47
N ASP A 408 -9.15 -23.24 10.85
CA ASP A 408 -7.78 -23.54 11.28
C ASP A 408 -6.72 -22.98 10.32
N PHE A 409 -7.11 -22.25 9.28
CA PHE A 409 -6.16 -21.63 8.35
C PHE A 409 -5.51 -20.38 8.93
N THR A 410 -4.26 -20.13 8.51
CA THR A 410 -3.44 -18.96 8.88
C THR A 410 -3.40 -17.91 7.75
N SER A 411 -4.43 -17.86 6.91
CA SER A 411 -4.51 -17.02 5.70
C SER A 411 -5.74 -16.11 5.72
N ASN A 412 -5.85 -15.25 4.71
CA ASN A 412 -7.02 -14.39 4.50
C ASN A 412 -8.37 -15.15 4.53
N TRP A 413 -8.40 -16.45 4.18
CA TRP A 413 -9.62 -17.25 4.18
C TRP A 413 -10.28 -17.29 5.56
N ASN A 414 -9.49 -17.42 6.61
CA ASN A 414 -9.99 -17.43 7.98
C ASN A 414 -10.63 -16.08 8.33
N GLN A 415 -10.00 -14.96 7.98
CA GLN A 415 -10.51 -13.62 8.23
C GLN A 415 -11.82 -13.35 7.47
N VAL A 416 -11.84 -13.65 6.17
CA VAL A 416 -13.03 -13.47 5.31
C VAL A 416 -14.18 -14.34 5.81
N CYS A 417 -13.92 -15.63 6.04
CA CYS A 417 -14.97 -16.55 6.43
C CYS A 417 -15.50 -16.30 7.84
N ILE A 418 -14.63 -16.10 8.83
CA ILE A 418 -15.06 -15.77 10.19
C ILE A 418 -15.76 -14.41 10.22
N GLY A 419 -15.21 -13.40 9.54
CA GLY A 419 -15.83 -12.07 9.46
C GLY A 419 -17.25 -12.11 8.87
N GLY A 420 -17.44 -12.80 7.74
CA GLY A 420 -18.76 -12.95 7.12
C GLY A 420 -19.77 -13.69 8.00
N LEU A 421 -19.37 -14.83 8.59
CA LEU A 421 -20.24 -15.62 9.47
C LEU A 421 -20.55 -14.89 10.79
N ALA A 422 -19.59 -14.14 11.35
CA ALA A 422 -19.78 -13.36 12.55
C ALA A 422 -20.83 -12.25 12.35
N TYR A 423 -20.86 -11.61 11.18
CA TYR A 423 -21.92 -10.67 10.83
C TYR A 423 -23.29 -11.34 10.84
N GLY A 424 -23.41 -12.54 10.28
CA GLY A 424 -24.64 -13.35 10.38
C GLY A 424 -25.03 -13.64 11.81
N ALA A 425 -24.07 -14.06 12.64
CA ALA A 425 -24.35 -14.44 14.03
C ALA A 425 -24.82 -13.24 14.85
N MET A 426 -24.13 -12.10 14.73
CA MET A 426 -24.51 -10.86 15.40
C MET A 426 -25.79 -10.25 14.83
N ALA A 427 -26.12 -10.49 13.56
CA ALA A 427 -27.37 -10.02 12.96
C ALA A 427 -28.59 -10.79 13.48
N ILE A 428 -28.57 -12.13 13.55
CA ILE A 428 -29.80 -12.91 13.79
C ILE A 428 -30.01 -13.35 15.25
N LEU A 429 -28.99 -13.25 16.11
CA LEU A 429 -29.07 -13.71 17.49
C LEU A 429 -30.20 -13.00 18.25
N GLY A 430 -31.10 -13.79 18.84
CA GLY A 430 -32.27 -13.34 19.60
C GLY A 430 -33.53 -13.08 18.77
N ASP A 431 -33.47 -13.16 17.44
CA ASP A 431 -34.61 -12.91 16.54
C ASP A 431 -35.26 -14.17 15.97
N GLY A 432 -34.65 -15.34 16.22
CA GLY A 432 -34.92 -16.58 15.53
C GLY A 432 -35.40 -17.72 16.43
N THR A 433 -35.18 -18.94 15.96
CA THR A 433 -35.43 -20.16 16.74
C THR A 433 -34.26 -20.44 17.69
N SER A 434 -34.47 -21.30 18.68
CA SER A 434 -33.39 -21.75 19.58
C SER A 434 -32.20 -22.39 18.84
N GLN A 435 -32.46 -23.00 17.67
CA GLN A 435 -31.40 -23.54 16.82
C GLN A 435 -30.56 -22.42 16.20
N MET A 436 -31.18 -21.36 15.67
CA MET A 436 -30.47 -20.20 15.14
C MET A 436 -29.57 -19.56 16.20
N ASP A 437 -30.08 -19.40 17.43
CA ASP A 437 -29.29 -18.89 18.54
C ASP A 437 -28.14 -19.82 18.94
N THR A 438 -28.36 -21.14 18.90
CA THR A 438 -27.31 -22.13 19.22
C THR A 438 -26.17 -22.06 18.21
N GLU A 439 -26.48 -22.01 16.91
CA GLU A 439 -25.47 -21.92 15.86
C GLU A 439 -24.80 -20.54 15.82
N ALA A 440 -25.54 -19.44 16.04
CA ALA A 440 -24.95 -18.11 16.17
C ALA A 440 -23.96 -18.03 17.34
N LYS A 441 -24.31 -18.61 18.51
CA LYS A 441 -23.39 -18.71 19.65
C LYS A 441 -22.17 -19.56 19.33
N TYR A 442 -22.32 -20.64 18.56
CA TYR A 442 -21.18 -21.43 18.10
C TYR A 442 -20.20 -20.59 17.28
N ILE A 443 -20.69 -19.79 16.32
CA ILE A 443 -19.85 -18.88 15.54
C ILE A 443 -19.13 -17.89 16.46
N LEU A 444 -19.86 -17.20 17.34
CA LEU A 444 -19.30 -16.21 18.27
C LEU A 444 -18.22 -16.79 19.19
N ASN A 445 -18.45 -17.99 19.73
CA ASN A 445 -17.51 -18.66 20.63
C ASN A 445 -16.22 -19.09 19.93
N ASN A 446 -16.24 -19.27 18.60
CA ASN A 446 -15.06 -19.64 17.84
C ASN A 446 -14.22 -18.44 17.40
N ILE A 447 -14.74 -17.20 17.43
CA ILE A 447 -13.98 -16.02 17.00
C ILE A 447 -12.67 -15.90 17.78
N LEU A 448 -12.73 -15.83 19.12
CA LEU A 448 -11.55 -15.63 19.97
C LEU A 448 -10.61 -16.85 20.04
N VAL A 449 -11.00 -17.98 19.43
CA VAL A 449 -10.24 -19.24 19.40
C VAL A 449 -9.61 -19.49 18.04
N LYS A 450 -10.31 -19.14 16.95
CA LYS A 450 -9.96 -19.52 15.57
C LYS A 450 -9.45 -18.35 14.73
N ASN A 451 -9.93 -17.13 14.97
CA ASN A 451 -9.43 -15.94 14.27
C ASN A 451 -7.96 -15.62 14.55
N PRO A 452 -7.42 -15.81 15.79
CA PRO A 452 -6.00 -15.59 16.04
C PRO A 452 -5.04 -16.31 15.08
N ASN A 453 -5.42 -17.48 14.55
CA ASN A 453 -4.60 -18.25 13.60
C ASN A 453 -4.20 -17.43 12.36
N SER A 454 -5.10 -16.61 11.82
CA SER A 454 -4.79 -15.79 10.64
C SER A 454 -4.12 -14.48 10.99
N MET A 455 -4.32 -13.98 12.21
CA MET A 455 -3.69 -12.76 12.68
C MET A 455 -2.15 -12.91 12.77
N ASP A 456 -1.63 -14.14 12.88
CA ASP A 456 -0.20 -14.43 12.81
C ASP A 456 0.43 -14.03 11.45
N THR A 457 -0.37 -13.91 10.39
CA THR A 457 0.11 -13.48 9.06
C THR A 457 0.60 -12.01 9.04
N TYR A 458 0.19 -11.21 10.02
CA TYR A 458 0.68 -9.82 10.14
C TYR A 458 2.10 -9.76 10.70
N ALA A 459 2.62 -10.84 11.28
CA ALA A 459 3.98 -10.97 11.82
C ALA A 459 4.47 -9.70 12.55
N SER A 460 5.43 -8.97 11.96
CA SER A 460 5.98 -7.72 12.51
C SER A 460 5.40 -6.44 11.89
N GLY A 461 4.30 -6.55 11.16
CA GLY A 461 3.59 -5.45 10.51
C GLY A 461 3.51 -5.58 9.00
N ASN A 462 4.16 -6.56 8.36
CA ASN A 462 3.92 -6.84 6.94
C ASN A 462 2.99 -8.04 6.76
N TYR A 463 2.29 -8.07 5.63
CA TYR A 463 1.38 -9.18 5.31
C TYR A 463 2.10 -10.22 4.45
N GLN A 464 2.26 -11.44 4.97
CA GLN A 464 3.11 -12.44 4.32
C GLN A 464 2.60 -12.89 2.93
N GLU A 465 1.28 -12.81 2.69
CA GLU A 465 0.66 -13.14 1.39
C GLU A 465 0.74 -12.00 0.36
N GLY A 466 1.19 -10.80 0.75
CA GLY A 466 1.29 -9.63 -0.13
C GLY A 466 0.18 -8.58 0.06
N PRO A 467 0.33 -7.38 -0.54
CA PRO A 467 -0.54 -6.23 -0.24
C PRO A 467 -1.96 -6.37 -0.79
N MET A 468 -2.19 -7.12 -1.88
CA MET A 468 -3.55 -7.40 -2.37
C MET A 468 -4.36 -8.22 -1.35
N TYR A 469 -3.76 -9.29 -0.82
CA TYR A 469 -4.42 -10.14 0.17
C TYR A 469 -4.51 -9.49 1.54
N TRP A 470 -3.63 -8.53 1.85
CA TRP A 470 -3.85 -7.62 2.98
C TRP A 470 -5.18 -6.89 2.80
N SER A 471 -5.43 -6.28 1.64
CA SER A 471 -6.68 -5.53 1.40
C SER A 471 -7.90 -6.42 1.59
N TYR A 472 -7.86 -7.63 1.02
CA TYR A 472 -8.98 -8.56 1.07
C TYR A 472 -9.27 -9.09 2.49
N GLY A 473 -8.28 -9.70 3.14
CA GLY A 473 -8.43 -10.28 4.48
C GLY A 473 -8.63 -9.22 5.56
N THR A 474 -7.82 -8.16 5.55
CA THR A 474 -7.85 -7.10 6.57
C THR A 474 -9.15 -6.29 6.53
N THR A 475 -9.79 -6.13 5.37
CA THR A 475 -11.10 -5.47 5.33
C THR A 475 -12.13 -6.23 6.15
N TYR A 476 -12.17 -7.57 6.03
CA TYR A 476 -13.06 -8.40 6.84
C TYR A 476 -12.66 -8.45 8.32
N GLU A 477 -11.36 -8.43 8.62
CA GLU A 477 -10.87 -8.34 9.99
C GLU A 477 -11.30 -7.02 10.64
N VAL A 478 -11.13 -5.88 9.96
CA VAL A 478 -11.57 -4.57 10.46
C VAL A 478 -13.09 -4.50 10.59
N LEU A 479 -13.86 -5.07 9.65
CA LEU A 479 -15.31 -5.17 9.78
C LEU A 479 -15.70 -5.95 11.04
N LEU A 480 -15.09 -7.13 11.26
CA LEU A 480 -15.30 -7.96 12.46
C LEU A 480 -14.98 -7.16 13.73
N LEU A 481 -13.78 -6.60 13.83
CA LEU A 481 -13.32 -5.87 15.01
C LEU A 481 -14.16 -4.62 15.27
N SER A 482 -14.51 -3.87 14.23
CA SER A 482 -15.37 -2.69 14.35
C SER A 482 -16.78 -3.05 14.84
N ALA A 483 -17.34 -4.19 14.42
CA ALA A 483 -18.64 -4.66 14.90
C ALA A 483 -18.56 -5.14 16.36
N LEU A 484 -17.52 -5.90 16.71
CA LEU A 484 -17.26 -6.33 18.09
C LEU A 484 -17.08 -5.14 19.03
N GLU A 485 -16.33 -4.12 18.62
CA GLU A 485 -16.19 -2.88 19.37
C GLU A 485 -17.55 -2.19 19.59
N GLY A 486 -18.36 -2.08 18.53
CA GLY A 486 -19.67 -1.45 18.60
C GLY A 486 -20.63 -2.14 19.58
N ILE A 487 -20.50 -3.45 19.76
CA ILE A 487 -21.37 -4.28 20.61
C ILE A 487 -20.83 -4.40 22.03
N PHE A 488 -19.56 -4.77 22.19
CA PHE A 488 -18.96 -5.10 23.49
C PHE A 488 -18.20 -3.91 24.12
N GLY A 489 -17.90 -2.88 23.34
CA GLY A 489 -17.15 -1.70 23.76
C GLY A 489 -15.63 -1.87 23.66
N GLN A 490 -14.93 -0.74 23.52
CA GLN A 490 -13.48 -0.67 23.30
C GLN A 490 -12.61 -1.30 24.41
N ASN A 491 -13.17 -1.45 25.62
CA ASN A 491 -12.44 -1.99 26.78
C ASN A 491 -12.62 -3.50 26.94
N HIS A 492 -13.42 -4.16 26.09
CA HIS A 492 -13.62 -5.60 26.16
C HIS A 492 -12.31 -6.34 25.84
N GLU A 493 -11.88 -7.24 26.71
CA GLU A 493 -10.57 -7.88 26.65
C GLU A 493 -10.36 -8.67 25.35
N GLY A 494 -11.36 -9.44 24.91
CA GLY A 494 -11.27 -10.20 23.65
C GLY A 494 -11.12 -9.29 22.42
N PHE A 495 -11.76 -8.13 22.41
CA PHE A 495 -11.64 -7.16 21.31
C PHE A 495 -10.25 -6.52 21.31
N LYS A 496 -9.77 -6.08 22.48
CA LYS A 496 -8.41 -5.54 22.63
C LYS A 496 -7.36 -6.55 22.19
N ARG A 497 -7.51 -7.81 22.60
CA ARG A 497 -6.55 -8.88 22.27
C ARG A 497 -6.41 -9.10 20.77
N LEU A 498 -7.50 -9.09 20.01
CA LEU A 498 -7.40 -9.18 18.55
C LEU A 498 -6.90 -7.88 17.93
N THR A 499 -7.41 -6.73 18.38
CA THR A 499 -7.01 -5.42 17.83
C THR A 499 -5.54 -5.09 18.04
N PHE A 500 -4.95 -5.54 19.15
CA PHE A 500 -3.54 -5.36 19.47
C PHE A 500 -2.73 -6.64 19.28
N THR A 501 -3.19 -7.56 18.41
CA THR A 501 -2.31 -8.61 17.91
C THR A 501 -1.09 -7.96 17.26
N PRO A 502 0.13 -8.36 17.62
CA PRO A 502 1.34 -7.73 17.10
C PRO A 502 1.35 -7.73 15.56
N GLY A 503 1.66 -6.57 14.97
CA GLY A 503 1.72 -6.40 13.52
C GLY A 503 0.40 -5.98 12.88
N PHE A 504 -0.76 -6.27 13.48
CA PHE A 504 -2.06 -5.98 12.86
C PHE A 504 -2.24 -4.49 12.59
N LEU A 505 -2.21 -3.64 13.62
CA LEU A 505 -2.38 -2.20 13.42
C LEU A 505 -1.19 -1.60 12.66
N GLU A 506 0.03 -2.04 12.97
CA GLU A 506 1.26 -1.62 12.29
C GLU A 506 1.20 -1.84 10.78
N SER A 507 0.43 -2.84 10.32
CA SER A 507 0.29 -3.13 8.89
C SER A 507 -0.41 -2.06 8.06
N ALA A 508 -1.14 -1.13 8.70
CA ALA A 508 -1.61 0.07 8.02
C ALA A 508 -0.43 0.93 7.51
N LYS A 509 0.67 1.01 8.26
CA LYS A 509 1.90 1.70 7.84
C LYS A 509 2.59 0.95 6.71
N TYR A 510 2.68 -0.39 6.81
CA TYR A 510 3.16 -1.22 5.70
C TYR A 510 2.45 -0.90 4.38
N MET A 511 1.13 -0.72 4.39
CA MET A 511 0.37 -0.36 3.17
C MET A 511 0.70 1.03 2.61
N GLN A 512 1.25 1.95 3.41
CA GLN A 512 1.78 3.22 2.92
C GLN A 512 3.16 3.08 2.29
N TYR A 513 3.99 2.19 2.85
CA TYR A 513 5.36 1.95 2.37
C TYR A 513 5.42 1.02 1.19
N ILE A 514 4.51 0.05 1.08
CA ILE A 514 4.50 -0.90 -0.04
C ILE A 514 4.07 -0.24 -1.34
N THR A 515 3.45 0.95 -1.25
CA THR A 515 3.17 1.83 -2.39
C THR A 515 4.37 2.74 -2.64
N GLY A 516 5.02 2.55 -3.80
CA GLY A 516 6.17 3.33 -4.23
C GLY A 516 5.82 4.76 -4.64
N THR A 517 6.84 5.55 -4.99
CA THR A 517 6.67 6.96 -5.40
C THR A 517 5.96 7.13 -6.74
N SER A 518 5.86 6.07 -7.53
CA SER A 518 5.02 5.96 -8.73
C SER A 518 3.53 5.67 -8.44
N SER A 519 3.14 5.61 -7.17
CA SER A 519 1.81 5.18 -6.68
C SER A 519 1.43 3.73 -7.02
N LEU A 520 2.40 2.91 -7.43
CA LEU A 520 2.22 1.47 -7.67
C LEU A 520 2.67 0.66 -6.45
N TYR A 521 2.04 -0.49 -6.20
CA TYR A 521 2.55 -1.45 -5.22
C TYR A 521 3.91 -2.00 -5.63
N PHE A 522 4.74 -2.40 -4.67
CA PHE A 522 5.64 -3.52 -4.89
C PHE A 522 4.80 -4.80 -4.83
N ASN A 523 4.32 -5.19 -5.99
CA ASN A 523 3.33 -6.24 -6.23
C ASN A 523 3.94 -7.64 -6.20
N TYR A 524 4.71 -7.93 -5.15
CA TYR A 524 5.32 -9.23 -4.93
C TYR A 524 4.27 -10.30 -4.60
N SER A 525 4.64 -11.58 -4.80
CA SER A 525 3.68 -12.68 -4.67
C SER A 525 2.44 -12.43 -5.56
N ASP A 526 1.31 -13.06 -5.28
CA ASP A 526 0.08 -12.74 -6.01
C ASP A 526 -0.44 -11.35 -5.61
N CYS A 527 -0.20 -10.36 -6.47
CA CYS A 527 -0.67 -8.99 -6.28
C CYS A 527 -0.93 -8.26 -7.60
N THR A 528 -1.87 -7.32 -7.60
CA THR A 528 -2.04 -6.34 -8.69
C THR A 528 -1.02 -5.21 -8.55
N GLU A 529 -0.67 -4.56 -9.65
CA GLU A 529 0.29 -3.43 -9.63
C GLU A 529 -0.30 -2.14 -9.03
N GLU A 530 -1.57 -1.87 -9.31
CA GLU A 530 -2.22 -0.62 -8.92
C GLU A 530 -2.59 -0.57 -7.45
N ARG A 531 -2.38 0.60 -6.84
CA ARG A 531 -2.87 0.90 -5.50
C ARG A 531 -4.39 1.07 -5.48
N THR A 532 -5.09 0.12 -4.86
CA THR A 532 -6.54 0.19 -4.61
C THR A 532 -6.85 1.02 -3.36
N PRO A 533 -7.98 1.76 -3.29
CA PRO A 533 -8.44 2.41 -2.05
C PRO A 533 -8.57 1.43 -0.88
N LEU A 534 -8.17 1.85 0.33
CA LEU A 534 -8.19 1.07 1.56
C LEU A 534 -9.06 1.75 2.64
N PRO A 535 -10.40 1.78 2.51
CA PRO A 535 -11.29 2.34 3.53
C PRO A 535 -11.06 1.77 4.95
N ALA A 536 -10.68 0.49 5.08
CA ALA A 536 -10.38 -0.16 6.36
C ALA A 536 -9.22 0.53 7.13
N SER A 537 -8.27 1.13 6.42
CA SER A 537 -7.15 1.86 7.04
C SER A 537 -7.59 3.08 7.83
N LEU A 538 -8.76 3.67 7.54
CA LEU A 538 -9.31 4.80 8.30
C LEU A 538 -9.67 4.39 9.73
N TRP A 539 -10.19 3.17 9.92
CA TRP A 539 -10.43 2.64 11.27
C TRP A 539 -9.10 2.39 11.99
N MET A 540 -8.10 1.85 11.30
CA MET A 540 -6.77 1.59 11.88
C MET A 540 -6.05 2.89 12.26
N ALA A 541 -6.15 3.94 11.43
CA ALA A 541 -5.62 5.28 11.72
C ALA A 541 -6.20 5.86 13.02
N LYS A 542 -7.52 5.71 13.23
CA LYS A 542 -8.17 6.07 14.49
C LYS A 542 -7.64 5.25 15.66
N LYS A 543 -7.44 3.93 15.50
CA LYS A 543 -6.93 3.06 16.56
C LYS A 543 -5.50 3.36 16.97
N LEU A 544 -4.66 3.71 15.99
CA LEU A 544 -3.29 4.13 16.23
C LEU A 544 -3.17 5.57 16.72
N ASN A 545 -4.26 6.35 16.64
CA ASN A 545 -4.23 7.80 16.81
C ASN A 545 -3.14 8.45 15.93
N ASP A 546 -3.03 7.97 14.69
CA ASP A 546 -1.99 8.36 13.73
C ASP A 546 -2.62 8.73 12.38
N LEU A 547 -2.84 10.04 12.18
CA LEU A 547 -3.44 10.57 10.95
C LEU A 547 -2.46 10.56 9.76
N SER A 548 -1.17 10.24 9.95
CA SER A 548 -0.26 10.11 8.81
C SER A 548 -0.68 8.96 7.90
N ILE A 549 -1.37 7.94 8.44
CA ILE A 549 -1.91 6.80 7.68
C ILE A 549 -2.90 7.25 6.60
N PHE A 550 -3.62 8.34 6.85
CA PHE A 550 -4.65 8.86 5.95
C PHE A 550 -4.09 9.63 4.74
N THR A 551 -2.80 9.99 4.72
CA THR A 551 -2.27 10.89 3.67
C THR A 551 -2.41 10.32 2.26
N LEU A 552 -2.06 9.05 2.07
CA LEU A 552 -2.17 8.37 0.77
C LEU A 552 -3.65 8.12 0.39
N GLU A 553 -4.51 7.77 1.35
CA GLU A 553 -5.95 7.65 1.08
C GLU A 553 -6.55 8.98 0.63
N LYS A 554 -6.16 10.09 1.26
CA LYS A 554 -6.62 11.43 0.87
C LYS A 554 -6.20 11.77 -0.57
N GLU A 555 -4.98 11.43 -0.98
CA GLU A 555 -4.52 11.60 -2.37
C GLU A 555 -5.39 10.80 -3.35
N LEU A 556 -5.70 9.53 -3.01
CA LEU A 556 -6.59 8.67 -3.79
C LEU A 556 -8.05 9.16 -3.81
N MET A 557 -8.51 9.86 -2.77
CA MET A 557 -9.82 10.49 -2.79
C MET A 557 -9.83 11.69 -3.75
N GLN A 558 -8.79 12.54 -3.67
CA GLN A 558 -8.68 13.76 -4.46
C GLN A 558 -8.49 13.50 -5.96
N ASN A 559 -7.78 12.42 -6.33
CA ASN A 559 -7.65 12.01 -7.73
C ASN A 559 -8.83 11.14 -8.23
N GLY A 560 -9.88 10.96 -7.41
CA GLY A 560 -11.13 10.30 -7.80
C GLY A 560 -11.12 8.77 -7.79
N ARG A 561 -10.06 8.11 -7.28
CA ARG A 561 -9.96 6.63 -7.24
C ARG A 561 -11.01 5.99 -6.34
N TYR A 562 -11.44 6.69 -5.29
CA TYR A 562 -12.56 6.23 -4.45
C TYR A 562 -13.92 6.28 -5.18
N THR A 563 -14.00 6.96 -6.32
CA THR A 563 -15.22 7.14 -7.11
C THR A 563 -15.10 6.56 -8.52
N SER A 564 -14.12 5.68 -8.72
CA SER A 564 -13.85 5.04 -9.99
C SER A 564 -14.20 3.55 -9.90
N ASN A 565 -14.66 2.94 -11.00
CA ASN A 565 -15.07 1.54 -11.03
C ASN A 565 -13.88 0.57 -11.20
N TYR A 566 -12.79 0.78 -10.45
CA TYR A 566 -11.49 0.14 -10.68
C TYR A 566 -11.09 -0.95 -9.67
N SER A 567 -11.85 -1.19 -8.59
CA SER A 567 -11.44 -2.18 -7.56
C SER A 567 -12.53 -3.14 -7.13
N GLU A 568 -12.13 -4.39 -6.87
CA GLU A 568 -12.97 -5.42 -6.26
C GLU A 568 -13.55 -4.95 -4.89
N ASP A 569 -12.80 -4.13 -4.15
CA ASP A 569 -13.16 -3.65 -2.80
C ASP A 569 -14.17 -2.49 -2.78
N VAL A 570 -14.55 -1.94 -3.95
CA VAL A 570 -15.58 -0.89 -4.03
C VAL A 570 -16.92 -1.33 -3.42
N ARG A 571 -17.15 -2.64 -3.28
CA ARG A 571 -18.33 -3.21 -2.60
C ARG A 571 -18.46 -2.79 -1.13
N PHE A 572 -17.36 -2.37 -0.48
CA PHE A 572 -17.36 -1.88 0.89
C PHE A 572 -17.25 -0.36 1.03
N LEU A 573 -17.36 0.40 -0.06
CA LEU A 573 -17.16 1.86 -0.06
C LEU A 573 -17.91 2.63 1.05
N PRO A 574 -19.14 2.27 1.48
CA PRO A 574 -19.80 2.95 2.60
C PRO A 574 -18.96 2.99 3.90
N ILE A 575 -18.04 2.05 4.14
CA ILE A 575 -17.19 2.06 5.34
C ILE A 575 -16.21 3.24 5.35
N ALA A 576 -15.88 3.82 4.20
CA ALA A 576 -15.08 5.05 4.13
C ALA A 576 -15.77 6.20 4.90
N LEU A 577 -17.09 6.31 4.80
CA LEU A 577 -17.88 7.32 5.52
C LEU A 577 -18.10 6.93 6.99
N ILE A 578 -18.32 5.64 7.28
CA ILE A 578 -18.53 5.13 8.64
C ILE A 578 -17.28 5.29 9.50
N TYR A 579 -16.09 5.07 8.94
CA TYR A 579 -14.83 5.24 9.66
C TYR A 579 -14.31 6.66 9.55
N GLY A 580 -14.52 7.33 8.41
CA GLY A 580 -14.15 8.73 8.19
C GLY A 580 -14.83 9.71 9.15
N LYS A 581 -16.09 9.46 9.56
CA LYS A 581 -16.82 10.34 10.49
C LYS A 581 -16.15 10.46 11.86
N ASP A 582 -15.25 9.54 12.20
CA ASP A 582 -14.56 9.51 13.48
C ASP A 582 -13.11 9.99 13.38
N LEU A 583 -12.66 10.49 12.22
CA LEU A 583 -11.32 11.01 12.00
C LEU A 583 -11.28 12.55 12.08
N GLY A 584 -10.23 13.09 12.70
CA GLY A 584 -9.94 14.54 12.74
C GLY A 584 -9.28 15.05 11.46
N ILE A 585 -10.01 15.10 10.35
CA ILE A 585 -9.46 15.25 8.98
C ILE A 585 -8.89 16.63 8.58
N GLY A 586 -8.79 17.59 9.51
CA GLY A 586 -8.40 18.98 9.24
C GLY A 586 -6.92 19.20 8.90
N SER A 587 -6.00 18.36 9.40
CA SER A 587 -4.57 18.43 9.06
C SER A 587 -3.89 17.08 9.30
N SER A 588 -3.51 16.37 8.24
CA SER A 588 -2.60 15.22 8.33
C SER A 588 -1.16 15.69 8.17
N THR A 589 -0.25 15.13 8.97
CA THR A 589 1.20 15.30 8.78
C THR A 589 1.73 14.17 7.92
N LEU A 590 2.59 14.49 6.95
CA LEU A 590 3.34 13.46 6.23
C LEU A 590 4.22 12.67 7.20
N PRO A 591 4.38 11.35 7.00
CA PRO A 591 5.34 10.60 7.80
C PRO A 591 6.77 11.11 7.58
N THR A 592 7.67 10.85 8.53
CA THR A 592 9.08 11.31 8.47
C THR A 592 10.07 10.18 8.21
N GLU A 593 9.72 8.97 8.64
CA GLU A 593 10.53 7.78 8.42
C GLU A 593 10.64 7.47 6.92
N LYS A 594 11.81 6.95 6.54
CA LYS A 594 12.20 6.73 5.14
C LYS A 594 12.43 5.26 4.81
N ILE A 595 12.34 4.38 5.80
CA ILE A 595 12.48 2.95 5.60
C ILE A 595 11.48 2.21 6.48
N TRP A 596 10.85 1.20 5.91
CA TRP A 596 10.07 0.20 6.63
C TRP A 596 10.76 -1.15 6.52
N LYS A 597 10.75 -1.91 7.60
CA LYS A 597 11.27 -3.28 7.67
C LYS A 597 10.18 -4.19 8.21
N GLY A 598 9.78 -5.16 7.41
CA GLY A 598 8.84 -6.22 7.78
C GLY A 598 9.57 -7.55 7.83
N TYR A 599 9.51 -8.21 8.97
CA TYR A 599 9.98 -9.58 9.18
C TYR A 599 8.82 -10.58 9.25
N GLY A 600 9.10 -11.82 8.88
CA GLY A 600 8.18 -12.95 8.88
C GLY A 600 8.70 -14.04 7.95
N THR A 601 7.83 -14.89 7.43
CA THR A 601 8.16 -15.88 6.39
C THR A 601 8.60 -15.23 5.09
N ASN A 602 8.00 -14.09 4.74
CA ASN A 602 8.24 -13.29 3.56
C ASN A 602 8.64 -11.85 3.96
N PRO A 603 9.88 -11.66 4.46
CA PRO A 603 10.35 -10.35 4.91
C PRO A 603 10.51 -9.37 3.76
N VAL A 604 10.36 -8.08 4.06
CA VAL A 604 10.52 -6.97 3.11
C VAL A 604 11.29 -5.80 3.73
N ALA A 605 12.03 -5.07 2.88
CA ALA A 605 12.56 -3.76 3.20
C ALA A 605 12.07 -2.76 2.14
N LEU A 606 11.43 -1.69 2.59
CA LEU A 606 10.75 -0.71 1.73
C LEU A 606 11.37 0.65 2.00
N VAL A 607 12.08 1.19 1.02
CA VAL A 607 12.87 2.41 1.14
C VAL A 607 12.21 3.51 0.34
N ARG A 608 12.14 4.71 0.90
CA ARG A 608 11.78 5.92 0.17
C ARG A 608 12.65 7.10 0.60
N THR A 609 12.72 8.13 -0.23
CA THR A 609 13.49 9.35 0.08
C THR A 609 12.62 10.57 0.30
N SER A 610 11.38 10.55 -0.22
CA SER A 610 10.34 11.57 -0.05
C SER A 610 8.96 10.92 0.05
N TRP A 611 8.07 11.56 0.80
CA TRP A 611 6.63 11.22 0.85
C TRP A 611 5.83 11.89 -0.26
N GLN A 612 6.39 12.93 -0.90
CA GLN A 612 5.82 13.57 -2.07
C GLN A 612 6.28 12.83 -3.33
N GLY A 613 5.36 12.08 -3.95
CA GLY A 613 5.61 11.05 -4.98
C GLY A 613 6.75 11.37 -5.95
N ASN A 614 6.55 12.30 -6.89
CA ASN A 614 7.49 12.48 -8.00
C ASN A 614 8.91 13.00 -7.64
N THR A 615 9.11 13.49 -6.41
CA THR A 615 10.40 14.01 -5.93
C THR A 615 11.28 12.95 -5.28
N GLY A 616 10.72 11.77 -4.98
CA GLY A 616 11.40 10.71 -4.24
C GLY A 616 11.77 9.51 -5.08
N ASN A 617 12.91 8.92 -4.74
CA ASN A 617 13.27 7.55 -5.09
C ASN A 617 12.64 6.55 -4.11
N TYR A 618 12.25 5.38 -4.60
CA TYR A 618 11.72 4.27 -3.82
C TYR A 618 12.35 2.93 -4.22
N ILE A 619 12.61 2.05 -3.25
CA ILE A 619 13.03 0.66 -3.48
C ILE A 619 12.11 -0.26 -2.66
N GLY A 620 11.52 -1.26 -3.31
CA GLY A 620 10.97 -2.43 -2.62
C GLY A 620 11.95 -3.59 -2.71
N ILE A 621 12.25 -4.26 -1.59
CA ILE A 621 13.14 -5.44 -1.54
C ILE A 621 12.39 -6.57 -0.86
N LYS A 622 12.35 -7.75 -1.48
CA LYS A 622 11.71 -8.94 -0.92
C LYS A 622 12.71 -10.04 -0.60
N GLY A 623 12.61 -10.58 0.60
CA GLY A 623 13.14 -11.89 0.96
C GLY A 623 12.02 -12.93 1.06
N GLY A 624 12.33 -14.09 1.62
CA GLY A 624 11.35 -15.13 1.89
C GLY A 624 11.55 -16.41 1.10
N THR A 625 10.51 -17.22 1.09
CA THR A 625 10.50 -18.58 0.58
C THR A 625 9.40 -18.77 -0.46
N PRO A 626 9.62 -19.59 -1.51
CA PRO A 626 8.56 -19.95 -2.44
C PRO A 626 7.45 -20.78 -1.79
N ASN A 627 7.74 -21.50 -0.71
CA ASN A 627 6.80 -22.42 -0.04
C ASN A 627 5.92 -21.70 1.01
N TYR A 628 5.26 -20.61 0.60
CA TYR A 628 4.30 -19.90 1.44
C TYR A 628 3.12 -19.37 0.64
N SER A 629 1.94 -19.98 0.77
CA SER A 629 0.66 -19.51 0.20
C SER A 629 0.83 -18.88 -1.20
N HIS A 630 0.49 -17.61 -1.37
CA HIS A 630 0.56 -16.84 -2.61
C HIS A 630 1.97 -16.52 -3.14
N ALA A 631 3.03 -17.06 -2.55
CA ALA A 631 4.41 -16.77 -2.93
C ALA A 631 4.77 -17.33 -4.32
N HIS A 632 5.75 -16.65 -4.91
CA HIS A 632 6.43 -17.01 -6.15
C HIS A 632 7.88 -17.39 -5.85
N MET A 633 8.66 -17.74 -6.87
CA MET A 633 10.12 -17.88 -6.74
C MET A 633 10.83 -16.53 -6.86
N ASP A 634 10.44 -15.57 -5.99
CA ASP A 634 10.78 -14.15 -6.07
C ASP A 634 11.73 -13.67 -4.95
N GLY A 635 12.34 -14.61 -4.21
CA GLY A 635 13.29 -14.27 -3.15
C GLY A 635 14.49 -13.48 -3.69
N GLY A 636 14.78 -12.33 -3.09
CA GLY A 636 15.80 -11.39 -3.54
C GLY A 636 15.34 -10.43 -4.64
N SER A 637 14.05 -10.44 -5.04
CA SER A 637 13.48 -9.51 -6.02
C SER A 637 13.40 -8.08 -5.49
N PHE A 638 13.35 -7.12 -6.40
CA PHE A 638 13.22 -5.70 -6.08
C PHE A 638 12.43 -4.91 -7.13
N VAL A 639 11.87 -3.77 -6.72
CA VAL A 639 11.35 -2.72 -7.62
C VAL A 639 12.00 -1.38 -7.32
N TYR A 640 12.06 -0.48 -8.30
CA TYR A 640 12.69 0.84 -8.20
C TYR A 640 11.88 1.91 -8.92
N ASP A 641 11.57 2.97 -8.17
CA ASP A 641 10.95 4.19 -8.70
C ASP A 641 11.92 5.35 -8.57
N ALA A 642 11.99 6.18 -9.61
CA ALA A 642 12.71 7.45 -9.61
C ALA A 642 12.14 8.37 -10.68
N GLN A 643 12.25 9.70 -10.48
CA GLN A 643 11.72 10.70 -11.44
C GLN A 643 10.21 10.56 -11.71
N GLY A 644 9.45 10.07 -10.72
CA GLY A 644 8.01 9.81 -10.84
C GLY A 644 7.62 8.56 -11.64
N VAL A 645 8.57 7.76 -12.13
CA VAL A 645 8.27 6.54 -12.91
C VAL A 645 8.83 5.27 -12.26
N ARG A 646 8.13 4.14 -12.47
CA ARG A 646 8.59 2.78 -12.13
C ARG A 646 9.54 2.27 -13.23
N TRP A 647 10.82 2.14 -12.89
CA TRP A 647 11.88 1.67 -13.80
C TRP A 647 11.99 0.16 -13.85
N THR A 648 11.80 -0.51 -12.71
CA THR A 648 11.91 -1.96 -12.60
C THR A 648 10.57 -2.53 -12.13
N VAL A 649 9.91 -3.34 -12.96
CA VAL A 649 8.55 -3.85 -12.71
C VAL A 649 8.60 -5.27 -12.18
N ASP A 650 7.56 -5.66 -11.44
CA ASP A 650 7.24 -7.07 -11.17
C ASP A 650 5.87 -7.35 -11.78
N PHE A 651 5.63 -8.56 -12.29
CA PHE A 651 4.39 -8.86 -13.02
C PHE A 651 3.22 -9.19 -12.10
N GLY A 652 3.50 -9.61 -10.86
CA GLY A 652 2.48 -9.97 -9.88
C GLY A 652 1.67 -11.20 -10.27
N LYS A 653 0.39 -11.24 -9.88
CA LYS A 653 -0.44 -12.46 -10.00
C LYS A 653 -0.68 -12.91 -11.44
N GLU A 654 -0.94 -14.20 -11.60
CA GLU A 654 -1.51 -14.79 -12.81
C GLU A 654 -3.00 -15.15 -12.57
N ASP A 655 -3.76 -15.34 -13.64
CA ASP A 655 -5.18 -15.73 -13.57
C ASP A 655 -5.35 -17.21 -13.18
N TYR A 656 -5.86 -17.46 -11.97
CA TYR A 656 -6.09 -18.83 -11.47
C TYR A 656 -7.02 -19.66 -12.34
N GLU A 657 -8.03 -19.07 -12.99
CA GLU A 657 -8.95 -19.84 -13.84
C GLU A 657 -8.26 -20.24 -15.14
N ALA A 658 -7.38 -19.38 -15.68
CA ALA A 658 -6.52 -19.72 -16.81
C ALA A 658 -5.52 -20.84 -16.44
N ILE A 659 -4.94 -20.78 -15.24
CA ILE A 659 -4.00 -21.77 -14.72
C ILE A 659 -4.66 -23.13 -14.48
N LYS A 660 -5.79 -23.17 -13.75
CA LYS A 660 -6.45 -24.42 -13.32
C LYS A 660 -6.95 -25.30 -14.46
N ALA A 661 -7.37 -24.67 -15.57
CA ALA A 661 -8.00 -25.40 -16.67
C ALA A 661 -7.08 -26.48 -17.28
N ASN A 662 -5.75 -26.34 -17.17
CA ASN A 662 -4.82 -27.17 -17.93
C ASN A 662 -3.53 -27.57 -17.19
N ILE A 663 -3.38 -27.23 -15.90
CA ILE A 663 -2.31 -27.80 -15.07
C ILE A 663 -2.68 -29.22 -14.65
N THR A 664 -1.77 -30.16 -14.93
CA THR A 664 -1.94 -31.58 -14.59
C THR A 664 -0.92 -32.01 -13.52
N PRO A 665 -1.35 -32.75 -12.48
CA PRO A 665 -2.74 -33.09 -12.16
C PRO A 665 -3.55 -31.87 -11.67
N ALA A 666 -4.89 -31.97 -11.71
CA ALA A 666 -5.76 -30.93 -11.16
C ALA A 666 -5.38 -30.63 -9.70
N GLY A 667 -5.23 -29.34 -9.36
CA GLY A 667 -4.76 -28.89 -8.06
C GLY A 667 -3.25 -28.69 -7.94
N ALA A 668 -2.45 -29.03 -8.97
CA ALA A 668 -1.00 -28.79 -8.94
C ALA A 668 -0.62 -27.30 -9.03
N ASP A 669 -1.57 -26.40 -9.29
CA ASP A 669 -1.43 -24.97 -9.06
C ASP A 669 -1.20 -24.64 -7.57
N ASN A 670 -1.62 -25.53 -6.66
CA ASN A 670 -1.36 -25.43 -5.22
C ASN A 670 -0.33 -26.45 -4.73
N ASP A 671 0.46 -27.04 -5.63
CA ASP A 671 1.61 -27.89 -5.28
C ASP A 671 2.90 -27.03 -5.19
N PHE A 672 3.46 -26.94 -3.99
CA PHE A 672 4.69 -26.21 -3.68
C PHE A 672 5.93 -27.10 -3.67
N SER A 673 5.82 -28.36 -4.12
CA SER A 673 6.96 -29.27 -4.23
C SER A 673 8.03 -28.74 -5.19
N GLN A 674 9.29 -29.11 -4.97
CA GLN A 674 10.43 -28.63 -5.78
C GLN A 674 10.27 -28.89 -7.28
N THR A 675 9.60 -30.00 -7.63
CA THR A 675 9.39 -30.46 -9.00
C THR A 675 8.03 -30.05 -9.57
N SER A 676 7.24 -29.25 -8.84
CA SER A 676 5.91 -28.84 -9.27
C SER A 676 5.92 -28.11 -10.61
N ASN A 677 4.84 -28.34 -11.37
CA ASN A 677 4.54 -27.64 -12.61
C ASN A 677 4.12 -26.18 -12.38
N ARG A 678 3.70 -25.81 -11.15
CA ARG A 678 3.43 -24.42 -10.75
C ARG A 678 4.59 -23.49 -11.12
N TRP A 679 5.82 -23.95 -10.94
CA TRP A 679 7.03 -23.17 -11.18
C TRP A 679 7.41 -23.02 -12.66
N ASN A 680 6.64 -23.61 -13.57
CA ASN A 680 6.81 -23.43 -15.02
C ASN A 680 5.96 -22.26 -15.55
N ILE A 681 4.98 -21.79 -14.78
CA ILE A 681 4.22 -20.57 -15.09
C ILE A 681 5.18 -19.39 -15.02
N PHE A 682 5.25 -18.58 -16.08
CA PHE A 682 6.32 -17.60 -16.22
C PHE A 682 6.32 -16.60 -15.05
N ARG A 683 5.17 -16.00 -14.75
CA ARG A 683 5.00 -15.01 -13.66
C ARG A 683 5.29 -15.53 -12.25
N ILE A 684 5.33 -16.85 -12.04
CA ILE A 684 5.59 -17.48 -10.74
C ILE A 684 7.04 -18.02 -10.65
N SER A 685 7.71 -18.17 -11.79
CA SER A 685 9.07 -18.70 -11.89
C SER A 685 10.16 -17.66 -11.55
N ASN A 686 11.31 -18.12 -11.06
CA ASN A 686 12.44 -17.24 -10.71
C ASN A 686 13.05 -16.49 -11.90
N ILE A 687 12.85 -16.98 -13.12
CA ILE A 687 13.40 -16.35 -14.32
C ILE A 687 12.59 -15.13 -14.78
N SER A 688 11.42 -14.86 -14.16
CA SER A 688 10.61 -13.68 -14.47
C SER A 688 10.78 -12.51 -13.50
N HIS A 689 11.15 -12.79 -12.25
CA HIS A 689 11.35 -11.77 -11.23
C HIS A 689 12.72 -11.09 -11.34
N ASN A 690 12.88 -9.95 -10.68
CA ASN A 690 14.12 -9.16 -10.65
C ASN A 690 15.19 -9.78 -9.71
N THR A 691 15.49 -11.07 -9.89
CA THR A 691 16.32 -11.89 -8.99
C THR A 691 17.51 -12.54 -9.72
N ILE A 692 18.21 -13.47 -9.05
CA ILE A 692 19.30 -14.28 -9.62
C ILE A 692 18.84 -15.72 -9.78
N SER A 693 19.25 -16.33 -10.88
CA SER A 693 19.20 -17.77 -11.10
C SER A 693 20.58 -18.29 -11.48
N ILE A 694 20.88 -19.55 -11.14
CA ILE A 694 22.13 -20.19 -11.53
C ILE A 694 21.85 -21.52 -12.23
N LYS A 695 22.89 -22.06 -12.86
CA LYS A 695 22.97 -23.46 -13.27
C LYS A 695 24.43 -23.89 -13.33
N LYS A 696 24.72 -25.18 -13.22
CA LYS A 696 26.05 -25.68 -13.56
C LYS A 696 26.34 -25.44 -15.03
N THR A 697 27.60 -25.28 -15.40
CA THR A 697 27.98 -25.16 -16.84
C THR A 697 27.60 -26.41 -17.64
N SER A 698 27.44 -27.56 -16.99
CA SER A 698 26.95 -28.82 -17.56
C SER A 698 25.43 -28.89 -17.74
N GLU A 699 24.66 -27.95 -17.18
CA GLU A 699 23.19 -27.96 -17.22
C GLU A 699 22.64 -27.11 -18.38
N THR A 700 21.53 -27.56 -18.96
CA THR A 700 20.86 -26.85 -20.07
C THR A 700 19.84 -25.83 -19.55
N SER A 701 19.11 -26.16 -18.47
CA SER A 701 18.07 -25.32 -17.88
C SER A 701 18.55 -24.56 -16.64
N TRP A 702 17.98 -23.38 -16.38
CA TRP A 702 18.18 -22.67 -15.12
C TRP A 702 17.56 -23.42 -13.96
N GLN A 703 18.24 -23.44 -12.83
CA GLN A 703 17.70 -24.03 -11.61
C GLN A 703 16.56 -23.19 -11.06
N LYS A 704 15.51 -23.87 -10.59
CA LYS A 704 14.46 -23.27 -9.76
C LYS A 704 15.07 -22.85 -8.41
N HIS A 705 14.49 -21.85 -7.75
CA HIS A 705 14.84 -21.60 -6.34
C HIS A 705 14.47 -22.82 -5.48
N LYS A 706 15.21 -23.03 -4.37
CA LYS A 706 14.90 -24.07 -3.38
C LYS A 706 13.55 -23.75 -2.73
N VAL A 707 12.55 -24.62 -2.87
CA VAL A 707 11.21 -24.36 -2.31
C VAL A 707 11.23 -24.25 -0.79
N ASN A 708 12.10 -25.01 -0.10
CA ASN A 708 12.28 -24.95 1.35
C ASN A 708 13.43 -24.00 1.76
N GLY A 709 14.01 -23.30 0.80
CA GLY A 709 15.04 -22.29 1.02
C GLY A 709 14.43 -20.94 1.36
N ASN A 710 15.25 -20.02 1.89
CA ASN A 710 14.81 -18.70 2.32
C ASN A 710 15.84 -17.61 1.98
N ALA A 711 15.38 -16.53 1.35
CA ALA A 711 16.12 -15.28 1.21
C ALA A 711 15.97 -14.45 2.51
N THR A 712 17.04 -14.33 3.29
CA THR A 712 16.97 -13.70 4.63
C THR A 712 17.51 -12.27 4.58
N ILE A 713 16.74 -11.28 5.04
CA ILE A 713 17.26 -9.92 5.26
C ILE A 713 18.17 -9.93 6.48
N THR A 714 19.47 -9.74 6.28
CA THR A 714 20.50 -9.85 7.33
C THR A 714 21.03 -8.49 7.81
N GLU A 715 20.83 -7.42 7.03
CA GLU A 715 21.28 -6.08 7.39
C GLU A 715 20.33 -5.01 6.80
N ILE A 716 20.11 -3.94 7.55
CA ILE A 716 19.37 -2.74 7.12
C ILE A 716 20.34 -1.55 7.13
N TYR A 717 20.35 -0.79 6.04
CA TYR A 717 21.06 0.49 5.96
C TYR A 717 20.03 1.61 6.06
N ASP A 718 20.19 2.55 6.99
CA ASP A 718 19.29 3.70 7.14
C ASP A 718 20.05 5.00 7.38
N THR A 719 20.82 5.41 6.39
CA THR A 719 21.48 6.73 6.34
C THR A 719 21.27 7.33 4.96
N SER A 720 21.32 8.66 4.82
CA SER A 720 21.26 9.29 3.48
C SER A 720 22.40 8.80 2.57
N SER A 721 23.59 8.56 3.13
CA SER A 721 24.73 8.02 2.37
C SER A 721 24.50 6.60 1.86
N LYS A 722 23.73 5.78 2.58
CA LYS A 722 23.46 4.39 2.26
C LYS A 722 22.15 3.96 2.91
N ARG A 723 21.09 3.78 2.10
CA ARG A 723 19.76 3.32 2.57
C ARG A 723 19.25 2.13 1.77
N GLY A 724 18.92 1.01 2.42
CA GLY A 724 18.56 -0.23 1.76
C GLY A 724 18.70 -1.46 2.65
N ALA A 725 18.94 -2.62 2.05
CA ALA A 725 19.10 -3.86 2.80
C ALA A 725 20.10 -4.82 2.15
N LYS A 726 20.59 -5.76 2.95
CA LYS A 726 21.36 -6.94 2.52
C LYS A 726 20.52 -8.20 2.70
N VAL A 727 20.53 -9.06 1.69
CA VAL A 727 19.81 -10.33 1.63
C VAL A 727 20.81 -11.45 1.44
N ASP A 728 20.77 -12.45 2.33
CA ASP A 728 21.47 -13.72 2.16
C ASP A 728 20.58 -14.66 1.34
N LEU A 729 21.11 -15.14 0.21
CA LEU A 729 20.41 -16.01 -0.75
C LEU A 729 20.90 -17.46 -0.69
N LYS A 730 21.89 -17.80 0.15
CA LYS A 730 22.58 -19.10 0.12
C LYS A 730 21.63 -20.27 0.35
N SER A 731 20.66 -20.11 1.25
CA SER A 731 19.70 -21.18 1.51
C SER A 731 18.65 -21.33 0.40
N LEU A 732 18.47 -20.31 -0.44
CA LEU A 732 17.49 -20.27 -1.53
C LEU A 732 18.06 -20.71 -2.88
N ILE A 733 19.32 -20.33 -3.18
CA ILE A 733 19.97 -20.54 -4.48
C ILE A 733 21.03 -21.64 -4.39
N GLY A 734 21.23 -22.38 -5.49
CA GLY A 734 22.19 -23.48 -5.58
C GLY A 734 21.56 -24.79 -5.14
N LEU A 735 20.62 -25.31 -5.95
CA LEU A 735 19.83 -26.51 -5.65
C LEU A 735 20.72 -27.70 -5.25
N ASN A 736 21.93 -27.80 -5.83
CA ASN A 736 22.87 -28.87 -5.56
C ASN A 736 24.10 -28.40 -4.76
N ASN A 737 23.95 -27.35 -3.95
CA ASN A 737 24.97 -26.78 -3.07
C ASN A 737 26.25 -26.32 -3.79
N GLU A 738 26.08 -25.68 -4.94
CA GLU A 738 27.17 -25.16 -5.78
C GLU A 738 27.84 -23.88 -5.23
N LEU A 739 27.25 -23.28 -4.18
CA LEU A 739 27.62 -21.96 -3.67
C LEU A 739 28.08 -22.04 -2.21
N ASP A 740 29.25 -21.46 -1.93
CA ASP A 740 29.75 -21.28 -0.58
C ASP A 740 29.20 -20.01 0.06
N ALA A 741 28.90 -18.98 -0.74
CA ALA A 741 28.15 -17.81 -0.31
C ALA A 741 27.49 -17.08 -1.48
N ILE A 742 26.31 -16.52 -1.24
CA ILE A 742 25.67 -15.59 -2.17
C ILE A 742 24.88 -14.54 -1.38
N ASN A 743 25.26 -13.27 -1.54
CA ASN A 743 24.64 -12.15 -0.86
C ASN A 743 24.29 -11.06 -1.86
N ARG A 744 23.10 -10.49 -1.72
CA ARG A 744 22.61 -9.36 -2.51
C ARG A 744 22.41 -8.16 -1.62
N SER A 745 23.10 -7.05 -1.89
CA SER A 745 22.83 -5.75 -1.25
C SER A 745 22.15 -4.83 -2.23
N ILE A 746 20.99 -4.27 -1.86
CA ILE A 746 20.24 -3.31 -2.68
C ILE A 746 20.06 -2.05 -1.85
N TYR A 747 20.60 -0.92 -2.31
CA TYR A 747 20.53 0.34 -1.57
C TYR A 747 20.67 1.57 -2.46
N LEU A 748 20.17 2.70 -1.96
CA LEU A 748 20.45 4.03 -2.49
C LEU A 748 21.77 4.55 -1.90
N VAL A 749 22.61 5.10 -2.76
CA VAL A 749 23.77 5.92 -2.39
C VAL A 749 23.36 7.38 -2.46
N ASN A 750 23.61 8.13 -1.38
CA ASN A 750 23.27 9.55 -1.26
C ASN A 750 21.83 9.87 -1.68
N ASP A 751 20.88 9.00 -1.30
CA ASP A 751 19.46 9.05 -1.67
C ASP A 751 19.14 9.15 -3.19
N THR A 752 20.12 9.00 -4.10
CA THR A 752 19.98 9.35 -5.53
C THR A 752 20.30 8.24 -6.51
N LEU A 753 21.28 7.39 -6.20
CA LEU A 753 21.77 6.32 -7.09
C LEU A 753 21.39 4.96 -6.52
N LEU A 754 20.69 4.13 -7.30
CA LEU A 754 20.50 2.73 -6.93
C LEU A 754 21.77 1.93 -7.22
N GLU A 755 22.28 1.20 -6.23
CA GLU A 755 23.29 0.15 -6.40
C GLU A 755 22.73 -1.21 -5.95
N ILE A 756 22.85 -2.21 -6.82
CA ILE A 756 22.70 -3.64 -6.47
C ILE A 756 24.08 -4.28 -6.52
N LYS A 757 24.51 -4.86 -5.40
CA LYS A 757 25.77 -5.61 -5.28
C LYS A 757 25.48 -7.07 -4.99
N ASP A 758 25.78 -7.92 -5.96
CA ASP A 758 25.64 -9.36 -5.87
C ASP A 758 27.04 -9.97 -5.66
N TYR A 759 27.34 -10.39 -4.43
CA TYR A 759 28.54 -11.14 -4.06
C TYR A 759 28.26 -12.63 -4.23
N ILE A 760 29.11 -13.33 -4.99
CA ILE A 760 29.04 -14.76 -5.23
C ILE A 760 30.40 -15.37 -4.96
N ASP A 761 30.41 -16.44 -4.18
CA ASP A 761 31.52 -17.36 -3.97
C ASP A 761 31.05 -18.72 -4.48
N ASN A 762 31.46 -19.07 -5.70
CA ASN A 762 31.13 -20.37 -6.27
C ASN A 762 32.23 -21.36 -5.88
N GLY A 763 31.81 -22.46 -5.28
CA GLY A 763 32.73 -23.46 -4.76
C GLY A 763 33.47 -24.20 -5.88
N ASN A 764 33.72 -25.49 -5.69
CA ASN A 764 34.48 -26.30 -6.64
C ASN A 764 33.78 -26.57 -8.00
N GLU A 765 32.57 -26.06 -8.22
CA GLU A 765 31.80 -26.23 -9.44
C GLU A 765 31.73 -24.93 -10.26
N ALA A 766 31.98 -25.03 -11.56
CA ALA A 766 31.78 -23.91 -12.48
C ALA A 766 30.28 -23.71 -12.75
N ILE A 767 29.82 -22.46 -12.69
CA ILE A 767 28.40 -22.11 -12.84
C ILE A 767 28.19 -21.04 -13.91
N ASN A 768 26.98 -21.00 -14.45
CA ASN A 768 26.46 -19.84 -15.15
C ASN A 768 25.47 -19.11 -14.23
N LEU A 769 25.50 -17.78 -14.29
CA LEU A 769 24.61 -16.89 -13.57
C LEU A 769 23.68 -16.18 -14.56
N TYR A 770 22.41 -16.08 -14.21
CA TYR A 770 21.37 -15.32 -14.89
C TYR A 770 20.89 -14.20 -13.97
N TRP A 771 21.16 -12.97 -14.38
CA TRP A 771 20.66 -11.76 -13.73
C TRP A 771 19.67 -11.09 -14.65
N ASN A 772 18.47 -10.76 -14.17
CA ASN A 772 17.44 -10.11 -14.97
C ASN A 772 16.70 -9.02 -14.20
N MET A 773 16.10 -8.13 -14.99
CA MET A 773 15.25 -7.03 -14.55
C MET A 773 14.18 -6.77 -15.62
N ALA A 774 12.91 -6.83 -15.26
CA ALA A 774 11.81 -6.45 -16.13
C ALA A 774 11.58 -4.93 -16.11
N THR A 775 11.21 -4.37 -17.26
CA THR A 775 10.91 -2.95 -17.42
C THR A 775 9.92 -2.71 -18.56
N THR A 776 9.20 -1.60 -18.53
CA THR A 776 8.35 -1.13 -19.65
C THR A 776 8.97 0.06 -20.38
N ALA A 777 10.27 0.32 -20.14
CA ALA A 777 11.00 1.39 -20.80
C ALA A 777 11.47 0.95 -22.20
N LEU A 778 11.67 1.93 -23.08
CA LEU A 778 12.44 1.72 -24.31
C LEU A 778 13.91 1.56 -23.96
N ILE A 779 14.57 0.58 -24.60
CA ILE A 779 15.96 0.20 -24.30
C ILE A 779 16.86 0.57 -25.46
N GLU A 780 17.94 1.30 -25.15
CA GLU A 780 19.01 1.64 -26.08
C GLU A 780 20.35 1.18 -25.50
N SER A 781 21.14 0.42 -26.27
CA SER A 781 22.49 0.01 -25.84
C SER A 781 23.49 1.14 -26.10
N ILE A 782 24.13 1.64 -25.04
CA ILE A 782 25.21 2.63 -25.14
C ILE A 782 26.56 1.94 -25.33
N SER A 783 26.77 0.82 -24.64
CA SER A 783 28.00 0.02 -24.70
C SER A 783 27.71 -1.40 -24.20
N PRO A 784 28.67 -2.36 -24.31
CA PRO A 784 28.47 -3.72 -23.80
C PRO A 784 28.07 -3.83 -22.32
N SER A 785 28.31 -2.80 -21.50
CA SER A 785 27.96 -2.77 -20.07
C SER A 785 27.02 -1.62 -19.68
N LYS A 786 26.47 -0.85 -20.64
CA LYS A 786 25.60 0.31 -20.34
C LYS A 786 24.37 0.36 -21.23
N LEU A 787 23.20 0.52 -20.60
CA LEU A 787 21.90 0.68 -21.26
C LEU A 787 21.27 2.02 -20.86
N LYS A 788 20.60 2.66 -21.81
CA LYS A 788 19.70 3.78 -21.57
C LYS A 788 18.26 3.29 -21.59
N LEU A 789 17.52 3.63 -20.56
CA LEU A 789 16.09 3.37 -20.39
C LEU A 789 15.34 4.67 -20.64
N THR A 790 14.27 4.66 -21.43
CA THR A 790 13.42 5.85 -21.68
C THR A 790 11.95 5.52 -21.40
N LYS A 791 11.29 6.30 -20.55
CA LYS A 791 9.86 6.14 -20.19
C LYS A 791 9.27 7.47 -19.73
N GLY A 792 8.08 7.83 -20.22
CA GLY A 792 7.34 9.01 -19.75
C GLY A 792 8.16 10.31 -19.81
N GLY A 793 8.94 10.51 -20.88
CA GLY A 793 9.79 11.69 -21.05
C GLY A 793 11.01 11.74 -20.11
N LYS A 794 11.23 10.71 -19.28
CA LYS A 794 12.40 10.58 -18.41
C LYS A 794 13.36 9.53 -18.95
N THR A 795 14.63 9.61 -18.54
CA THR A 795 15.62 8.58 -18.86
C THR A 795 16.40 8.11 -17.63
N ALA A 796 16.92 6.89 -17.68
CA ALA A 796 17.83 6.33 -16.69
C ALA A 796 18.97 5.57 -17.38
N ILE A 797 20.14 5.53 -16.73
CA ILE A 797 21.31 4.80 -17.19
C ILE A 797 21.54 3.61 -16.25
N LEU A 798 21.49 2.41 -16.83
CA LEU A 798 21.86 1.16 -16.19
C LEU A 798 23.29 0.78 -16.57
N GLU A 799 24.17 0.58 -15.59
CA GLU A 799 25.57 0.18 -15.78
C GLU A 799 25.87 -1.11 -15.01
N ILE A 800 26.61 -2.04 -15.65
CA ILE A 800 27.01 -3.33 -15.09
C ILE A 800 28.53 -3.37 -14.93
N ILE A 801 29.01 -3.72 -13.74
CA ILE A 801 30.43 -3.79 -13.40
C ILE A 801 30.72 -5.16 -12.75
N SER A 802 31.76 -5.85 -13.22
CA SER A 802 32.35 -7.00 -12.53
C SER A 802 33.65 -6.56 -11.87
N ASN A 803 33.88 -6.93 -10.62
CA ASN A 803 35.16 -6.67 -9.94
C ASN A 803 36.23 -7.74 -10.26
N ASN A 804 35.85 -8.85 -10.89
CA ASN A 804 36.75 -9.96 -11.20
C ASN A 804 36.90 -10.06 -12.73
N SER A 805 38.11 -9.81 -13.21
CA SER A 805 38.45 -9.86 -14.64
C SER A 805 38.46 -11.28 -15.22
N ALA A 806 38.52 -12.32 -14.38
CA ALA A 806 38.39 -13.71 -14.83
C ALA A 806 36.95 -14.10 -15.18
N VAL A 807 35.96 -13.31 -14.72
CA VAL A 807 34.54 -13.55 -14.95
C VAL A 807 34.03 -12.62 -16.04
N THR A 808 33.60 -13.20 -17.17
CA THR A 808 32.99 -12.45 -18.28
C THR A 808 31.47 -12.49 -18.18
N PHE A 809 30.83 -11.42 -18.66
CA PHE A 809 29.38 -11.35 -18.76
C PHE A 809 28.93 -10.80 -20.12
N THR A 810 27.72 -11.18 -20.51
CA THR A 810 27.06 -10.72 -21.74
C THR A 810 25.75 -10.05 -21.37
N THR A 811 25.63 -8.76 -21.70
CA THR A 811 24.40 -7.99 -21.49
C THR A 811 23.29 -8.44 -22.44
N ALA A 812 22.07 -8.51 -21.93
CA ALA A 812 20.86 -8.77 -22.69
C ALA A 812 19.93 -7.55 -22.60
N THR A 813 19.44 -7.09 -23.75
CA THR A 813 18.65 -5.85 -23.87
C THR A 813 17.20 -6.08 -24.26
N ASN A 814 16.86 -7.29 -24.70
CA ASN A 814 15.54 -7.63 -25.22
C ASN A 814 15.18 -9.09 -24.99
N ARG A 815 15.24 -9.55 -23.72
CA ARG A 815 14.70 -10.86 -23.37
C ARG A 815 13.18 -10.77 -23.39
N SER A 816 12.54 -11.75 -24.00
CA SER A 816 11.09 -11.85 -24.02
C SER A 816 10.54 -11.92 -22.60
N THR A 817 9.56 -11.07 -22.32
CA THR A 817 8.68 -11.16 -21.15
C THR A 817 7.42 -11.96 -21.47
N ASP A 818 7.19 -12.26 -22.75
CA ASP A 818 6.17 -13.20 -23.15
C ASP A 818 6.72 -14.63 -23.05
N PRO A 819 5.98 -15.60 -22.48
CA PRO A 819 6.44 -16.97 -22.37
C PRO A 819 6.72 -17.56 -23.76
N VAL A 820 7.95 -18.02 -24.01
CA VAL A 820 8.37 -18.54 -25.33
C VAL A 820 8.09 -20.05 -25.45
N SER A 821 7.99 -20.76 -24.33
CA SER A 821 7.64 -22.18 -24.22
C SER A 821 6.69 -22.39 -23.03
N TYR A 822 5.47 -22.81 -23.30
CA TYR A 822 4.33 -22.68 -22.40
C TYR A 822 4.01 -23.98 -21.64
N PHE A 823 3.71 -23.87 -20.35
CA PHE A 823 3.08 -24.94 -19.60
C PHE A 823 2.00 -24.38 -18.66
N PRO A 824 0.69 -24.53 -19.00
CA PRO A 824 0.09 -25.18 -20.18
C PRO A 824 0.22 -24.34 -21.48
N ALA A 825 -0.14 -24.90 -22.64
CA ALA A 825 0.12 -24.34 -23.99
C ALA A 825 -0.21 -22.83 -24.22
N ALA A 826 0.41 -22.27 -25.26
CA ALA A 826 0.55 -20.86 -25.67
C ALA A 826 -0.64 -19.90 -25.64
N THR A 827 -1.84 -20.40 -25.43
CA THR A 827 -3.07 -19.64 -25.61
C THR A 827 -3.66 -19.10 -24.32
N TYR A 828 -3.06 -19.37 -23.15
CA TYR A 828 -3.71 -19.17 -21.85
C TYR A 828 -2.96 -18.31 -20.83
N GLU A 829 -1.62 -18.27 -20.85
CA GLU A 829 -0.87 -17.33 -20.00
C GLU A 829 -1.03 -15.89 -20.53
N ARG A 830 -1.19 -14.94 -19.61
CA ARG A 830 -1.36 -13.54 -19.97
C ARG A 830 -0.03 -12.99 -20.50
N LYS A 831 -0.06 -12.40 -21.70
CA LYS A 831 1.08 -11.65 -22.24
C LYS A 831 1.47 -10.50 -21.32
N ASN A 832 2.76 -10.20 -21.29
CA ASN A 832 3.31 -9.07 -20.54
C ASN A 832 3.50 -7.90 -21.51
N GLU A 833 2.40 -7.42 -22.10
CA GLU A 833 2.42 -6.42 -23.17
C GLU A 833 3.18 -5.16 -22.77
N GLY A 834 3.95 -4.60 -23.71
CA GLY A 834 4.70 -3.37 -23.49
C GLY A 834 5.90 -3.50 -22.51
N SER A 835 6.27 -4.71 -22.11
CA SER A 835 7.42 -4.96 -21.24
C SER A 835 8.54 -5.72 -21.94
N VAL A 836 9.75 -5.63 -21.36
CA VAL A 836 10.96 -6.30 -21.82
C VAL A 836 11.83 -6.65 -20.61
N MET A 837 12.66 -7.69 -20.71
CA MET A 837 13.67 -8.02 -19.72
C MET A 837 15.07 -7.63 -20.20
N VAL A 838 15.77 -6.89 -19.35
CA VAL A 838 17.19 -6.57 -19.48
C VAL A 838 18.00 -7.31 -18.41
N GLY A 839 19.32 -7.36 -18.56
CA GLY A 839 20.21 -7.94 -17.56
C GLY A 839 21.48 -8.50 -18.18
N PHE A 840 22.05 -9.54 -17.60
CA PHE A 840 23.22 -10.21 -18.16
C PHE A 840 23.26 -11.70 -17.82
N THR A 841 24.08 -12.45 -18.53
CA THR A 841 24.52 -13.79 -18.13
C THR A 841 26.03 -13.76 -17.90
N ALA A 842 26.51 -14.47 -16.89
CA ALA A 842 27.94 -14.58 -16.62
C ALA A 842 28.36 -16.05 -16.47
N THR A 843 29.57 -16.37 -16.91
CA THR A 843 30.19 -17.68 -16.67
C THR A 843 31.24 -17.51 -15.58
N ILE A 844 31.07 -18.21 -14.46
CA ILE A 844 31.93 -18.12 -13.28
C ILE A 844 32.71 -19.45 -13.17
N PRO A 845 34.03 -19.44 -13.40
CA PRO A 845 34.90 -20.61 -13.21
C PRO A 845 34.86 -21.12 -11.76
N ALA A 846 35.16 -22.40 -11.53
CA ALA A 846 35.19 -22.96 -10.18
C ALA A 846 36.20 -22.26 -9.27
N ASN A 847 35.87 -22.13 -7.98
CA ASN A 847 36.65 -21.49 -6.91
C ASN A 847 36.92 -20.00 -7.16
N GLU A 848 35.94 -19.28 -7.71
CA GLU A 848 36.04 -17.85 -7.94
C GLU A 848 35.14 -17.07 -6.98
N ILE A 849 35.60 -15.88 -6.62
CA ILE A 849 34.81 -14.90 -5.90
C ILE A 849 34.58 -13.72 -6.84
N VAL A 850 33.33 -13.35 -7.03
CA VAL A 850 32.96 -12.22 -7.89
C VAL A 850 31.89 -11.38 -7.22
N THR A 851 31.99 -10.07 -7.40
CA THR A 851 30.95 -9.11 -7.10
C THR A 851 30.52 -8.40 -8.36
N PHE A 852 29.27 -8.58 -8.75
CA PHE A 852 28.62 -7.75 -9.76
C PHE A 852 28.00 -6.53 -9.10
N THR A 853 28.26 -5.34 -9.64
CA THR A 853 27.59 -4.11 -9.25
C THR A 853 26.75 -3.61 -10.41
N VAL A 854 25.42 -3.54 -10.22
CA VAL A 854 24.49 -2.90 -11.15
C VAL A 854 24.11 -1.54 -10.58
N LYS A 855 24.25 -0.48 -11.39
CA LYS A 855 23.95 0.90 -11.03
C LYS A 855 22.82 1.42 -11.89
N ILE A 856 21.81 2.06 -11.27
CA ILE A 856 20.76 2.79 -12.01
C ILE A 856 20.76 4.25 -11.55
N SER A 857 21.12 5.14 -12.46
CA SER A 857 21.18 6.59 -12.23
C SER A 857 20.22 7.34 -13.14
N ASN A 858 19.77 8.51 -12.71
CA ASN A 858 18.95 9.38 -13.55
C ASN A 858 19.76 9.85 -14.76
N GLY A 859 19.18 9.72 -15.94
CA GLY A 859 19.70 10.32 -17.17
C GLY A 859 19.07 11.69 -17.43
N PRO A 860 19.49 12.39 -18.49
CA PRO A 860 18.84 13.63 -18.90
C PRO A 860 17.38 13.38 -19.31
N GLU A 861 16.49 14.32 -19.01
CA GLU A 861 15.11 14.23 -19.49
C GLU A 861 15.07 14.22 -21.02
N VAL A 862 14.01 13.61 -21.58
CA VAL A 862 13.74 13.71 -23.02
C VAL A 862 13.43 15.18 -23.32
N PRO A 863 14.09 15.80 -24.30
CA PRO A 863 13.84 17.20 -24.62
C PRO A 863 12.40 17.42 -25.09
N PRO A 864 11.75 18.54 -24.72
CA PRO A 864 10.46 18.89 -25.29
C PRO A 864 10.60 19.13 -26.79
N SER A 865 9.54 18.85 -27.55
CA SER A 865 9.60 19.13 -29.00
C SER A 865 9.58 20.64 -29.32
N SER A 866 9.16 21.49 -28.38
CA SER A 866 9.19 22.95 -28.48
C SER A 866 9.45 23.59 -27.12
N THR A 867 10.12 24.73 -27.10
CA THR A 867 10.32 25.51 -25.87
C THR A 867 9.20 26.53 -25.71
N GLU A 868 8.54 26.53 -24.56
CA GLU A 868 7.55 27.53 -24.20
C GLU A 868 8.14 28.57 -23.22
N PRO A 869 7.66 29.83 -23.24
CA PRO A 869 8.13 30.86 -22.32
C PRO A 869 7.70 30.56 -20.87
N ILE A 870 8.33 31.22 -19.89
CA ILE A 870 7.93 31.06 -18.48
C ILE A 870 6.44 31.34 -18.29
N ASN A 871 5.81 30.56 -17.40
CA ASN A 871 4.37 30.48 -17.15
C ASN A 871 3.55 29.75 -18.22
N TYR A 872 4.17 29.21 -19.27
CA TYR A 872 3.52 28.33 -20.23
C TYR A 872 3.99 26.90 -20.01
N ILE A 873 3.03 25.98 -19.93
CA ILE A 873 3.25 24.56 -19.69
C ILE A 873 2.83 23.78 -20.92
N LEU A 874 3.79 23.08 -21.51
CA LEU A 874 3.62 22.16 -22.62
C LEU A 874 3.33 20.75 -22.09
N LEU A 875 2.24 20.18 -22.56
CA LEU A 875 1.85 18.80 -22.36
C LEU A 875 2.05 18.04 -23.67
N GLU A 876 2.90 17.02 -23.65
CA GLU A 876 3.12 16.11 -24.78
C GLU A 876 2.73 14.70 -24.41
N LEU A 877 2.33 13.89 -25.38
CA LEU A 877 1.93 12.52 -25.11
C LEU A 877 3.18 11.63 -24.91
N PRO A 878 3.17 10.72 -23.92
CA PRO A 878 4.34 9.92 -23.56
C PRO A 878 4.65 8.85 -24.62
N ASN A 879 5.94 8.50 -24.73
CA ASN A 879 6.43 7.36 -25.52
C ASN A 879 7.34 6.50 -24.62
N PRO A 880 7.00 5.23 -24.34
CA PRO A 880 5.79 4.53 -24.78
C PRO A 880 4.52 5.11 -24.14
N ASN A 881 3.35 4.81 -24.72
CA ASN A 881 2.07 5.28 -24.17
C ASN A 881 1.84 4.74 -22.75
N THR A 882 1.59 5.63 -21.80
CA THR A 882 1.19 5.34 -20.42
C THR A 882 -0.12 6.02 -20.04
N GLY A 883 -0.90 6.50 -21.01
CA GLY A 883 -2.21 7.07 -20.73
C GLY A 883 -3.31 6.02 -20.84
N LEU A 884 -4.39 6.21 -20.08
CA LEU A 884 -5.55 5.31 -20.10
C LEU A 884 -6.28 5.38 -21.45
N GLU A 885 -6.79 4.25 -21.92
CA GLU A 885 -7.66 4.14 -23.09
C GLU A 885 -8.71 3.03 -22.93
N GLY A 886 -9.78 3.07 -23.73
CA GLY A 886 -10.78 2.01 -23.76
C GLY A 886 -12.15 2.46 -24.23
N ASN A 887 -12.96 1.49 -24.69
CA ASN A 887 -14.31 1.73 -25.23
C ASN A 887 -15.27 2.34 -24.20
N SER A 888 -15.10 2.01 -22.91
CA SER A 888 -15.91 2.51 -21.81
C SER A 888 -15.18 3.55 -20.94
N LEU A 889 -13.99 3.99 -21.37
CA LEU A 889 -13.25 5.06 -20.71
C LEU A 889 -13.61 6.39 -21.37
N TYR A 890 -14.60 7.07 -20.81
CA TYR A 890 -15.14 8.31 -21.40
C TYR A 890 -14.37 9.57 -21.04
N TYR A 891 -13.54 9.53 -19.99
CA TYR A 891 -12.68 10.62 -19.60
C TYR A 891 -11.43 10.11 -18.91
N ASP A 892 -10.41 10.95 -18.92
CA ASP A 892 -9.16 10.75 -18.20
C ASP A 892 -8.78 12.07 -17.51
N SER A 893 -7.97 12.01 -16.45
CA SER A 893 -7.61 13.15 -15.62
C SER A 893 -6.16 13.06 -15.17
N SER A 894 -5.44 14.17 -15.30
CA SER A 894 -4.05 14.28 -14.84
C SER A 894 -3.93 15.30 -13.71
N GLU A 895 -3.25 14.90 -12.65
CA GLU A 895 -2.84 15.77 -11.54
C GLU A 895 -1.53 16.45 -11.90
N PHE A 896 -1.41 17.74 -11.61
CA PHE A 896 -0.18 18.52 -11.79
C PHE A 896 0.23 19.17 -10.49
N HIS A 897 1.54 19.18 -10.23
CA HIS A 897 2.14 19.81 -9.06
C HIS A 897 3.09 20.90 -9.51
N VAL A 898 3.07 22.03 -8.80
CA VAL A 898 4.09 23.06 -8.92
C VAL A 898 4.98 22.96 -7.69
N ASP A 899 6.27 22.73 -7.89
CA ASP A 899 7.22 22.64 -6.78
C ASP A 899 7.60 24.03 -6.24
N ASN A 900 8.53 24.08 -5.28
CA ASN A 900 8.99 25.33 -4.69
C ASN A 900 9.92 26.16 -5.62
N SER A 901 10.43 25.54 -6.67
CA SER A 901 11.25 26.17 -7.72
C SER A 901 10.40 26.71 -8.88
N GLY A 902 9.12 26.32 -8.93
CA GLY A 902 8.18 26.68 -9.98
C GLY A 902 8.08 25.66 -11.10
N ASP A 903 8.75 24.51 -11.01
CA ASP A 903 8.70 23.47 -12.03
C ASP A 903 7.37 22.71 -11.94
N VAL A 904 6.75 22.46 -13.10
CA VAL A 904 5.47 21.76 -13.18
C VAL A 904 5.71 20.31 -13.55
N SER A 905 5.09 19.41 -12.79
CA SER A 905 5.25 17.97 -12.92
C SER A 905 3.91 17.25 -12.87
N ILE A 906 3.83 16.07 -13.50
CA ILE A 906 2.67 15.19 -13.39
C ILE A 906 2.70 14.42 -12.06
N GLY A 907 1.52 14.25 -11.46
CA GLY A 907 1.28 13.43 -10.28
C GLY A 907 0.32 12.27 -10.57
N GLY A 908 0.12 11.40 -9.58
CA GLY A 908 -0.76 10.23 -9.68
C GLY A 908 -0.03 8.91 -9.94
N ILE A 909 -0.71 7.95 -10.57
CA ILE A 909 -0.18 6.62 -10.89
C ILE A 909 0.60 6.64 -12.20
N ALA A 910 1.87 6.20 -12.17
CA ALA A 910 2.77 6.33 -13.31
C ALA A 910 2.35 5.55 -14.57
N THR A 911 1.54 4.49 -14.43
CA THR A 911 0.96 3.73 -15.55
C THR A 911 -0.17 4.48 -16.26
N ASP A 912 -0.64 5.58 -15.68
CA ASP A 912 -1.79 6.36 -16.14
C ASP A 912 -1.37 7.79 -16.52
N TYR A 913 -0.06 8.08 -16.52
CA TYR A 913 0.48 9.37 -16.92
C TYR A 913 0.16 9.62 -18.39
N ALA A 914 -0.85 10.46 -18.61
CA ALA A 914 -1.29 10.84 -19.95
C ALA A 914 -0.34 11.81 -20.66
N TRP A 915 0.55 12.49 -19.92
CA TRP A 915 1.37 13.59 -20.44
C TRP A 915 2.80 13.58 -19.90
N ASN A 916 3.77 13.80 -20.79
CA ASN A 916 5.05 14.43 -20.44
C ASN A 916 4.78 15.93 -20.22
N VAL A 917 5.34 16.47 -19.15
CA VAL A 917 5.08 17.85 -18.72
C VAL A 917 6.37 18.65 -18.80
N TYR A 918 6.33 19.77 -19.50
CA TYR A 918 7.45 20.68 -19.64
C TYR A 918 7.00 22.11 -19.39
N GLY A 919 7.73 22.83 -18.55
CA GLY A 919 7.48 24.23 -18.28
C GLY A 919 7.55 24.55 -16.79
N ASN A 920 7.65 25.84 -16.51
CA ASN A 920 7.80 26.36 -15.17
C ASN A 920 7.04 27.68 -15.00
N THR A 921 6.90 28.12 -13.76
CA THR A 921 6.24 29.37 -13.39
C THR A 921 7.05 30.14 -12.36
N ASN A 922 7.01 31.47 -12.45
CA ASN A 922 7.56 32.36 -11.43
C ASN A 922 6.47 33.04 -10.60
N ILE A 923 5.24 32.53 -10.62
CA ILE A 923 4.11 33.08 -9.86
C ILE A 923 4.17 32.50 -8.43
N PRO A 924 4.49 33.31 -7.40
CA PRO A 924 4.73 32.78 -6.05
C PRO A 924 3.49 32.08 -5.45
N ASP A 925 2.30 32.58 -5.75
CA ASP A 925 1.04 32.11 -5.17
C ASP A 925 0.71 30.65 -5.53
N ILE A 926 1.23 30.14 -6.67
CA ILE A 926 0.95 28.78 -7.13
C ILE A 926 2.02 27.76 -6.69
N LEU A 927 3.14 28.21 -6.12
CA LEU A 927 4.19 27.31 -5.65
C LEU A 927 3.67 26.35 -4.57
N THR A 928 4.10 25.10 -4.61
CA THR A 928 3.65 23.99 -3.73
C THR A 928 2.17 23.62 -3.87
N LYS A 929 1.47 24.14 -4.89
CA LYS A 929 0.06 23.83 -5.16
C LYS A 929 -0.09 22.75 -6.23
N LYS A 930 -1.31 22.25 -6.35
CA LYS A 930 -1.69 21.29 -7.38
C LYS A 930 -2.98 21.66 -8.10
N PHE A 931 -3.19 21.11 -9.28
CA PHE A 931 -4.42 21.28 -10.05
C PHE A 931 -4.61 20.08 -10.97
N PHE A 932 -5.79 19.95 -11.58
CA PHE A 932 -6.11 18.82 -12.44
C PHE A 932 -6.54 19.29 -13.83
N LEU A 933 -6.13 18.57 -14.87
CA LEU A 933 -6.71 18.66 -16.22
C LEU A 933 -7.58 17.43 -16.43
N ARG A 934 -8.80 17.61 -16.95
CA ARG A 934 -9.67 16.52 -17.38
C ARG A 934 -10.08 16.73 -18.83
N TRP A 935 -10.18 15.62 -19.56
CA TRP A 935 -10.73 15.61 -20.91
C TRP A 935 -11.70 14.45 -21.10
N TYR A 936 -12.77 14.68 -21.86
CA TYR A 936 -13.77 13.66 -22.19
C TYR A 936 -13.76 13.37 -23.68
N GLY A 937 -13.82 12.10 -24.04
CA GLY A 937 -14.13 11.68 -25.40
C GLY A 937 -15.60 11.96 -25.72
N MET A 938 -15.85 12.51 -26.91
CA MET A 938 -17.19 12.83 -27.40
C MET A 938 -17.44 12.01 -28.66
N ALA A 939 -18.32 11.01 -28.58
CA ALA A 939 -18.74 10.23 -29.74
C ALA A 939 -19.68 11.04 -30.65
N THR A 940 -20.45 11.96 -30.07
CA THR A 940 -21.19 12.97 -30.85
C THR A 940 -21.13 14.33 -30.17
N THR A 941 -20.93 15.35 -31.00
CA THR A 941 -20.77 16.74 -30.61
C THR A 941 -21.85 17.59 -31.26
N ASN A 942 -22.38 18.57 -30.54
CA ASN A 942 -23.35 19.50 -31.09
C ASN A 942 -22.67 20.50 -32.05
N THR A 943 -22.88 20.31 -33.34
CA THR A 943 -22.36 21.18 -34.41
C THR A 943 -23.34 22.28 -34.83
N THR A 944 -24.49 22.40 -34.15
CA THR A 944 -25.46 23.49 -34.40
C THR A 944 -24.98 24.76 -33.70
N THR A 945 -24.84 25.85 -34.47
CA THR A 945 -24.41 27.14 -33.91
C THR A 945 -25.40 27.63 -32.86
N GLY A 946 -24.89 28.05 -31.69
CA GLY A 946 -25.69 28.51 -30.56
C GLY A 946 -24.94 28.35 -29.25
N THR A 947 -25.64 28.49 -28.12
CA THR A 947 -25.08 28.35 -26.76
C THR A 947 -24.49 26.97 -26.48
N ASN A 948 -25.03 25.94 -27.14
CA ASN A 948 -24.58 24.55 -27.01
C ASN A 948 -23.60 24.10 -28.10
N TYR A 949 -23.08 25.01 -28.94
CA TYR A 949 -22.11 24.64 -29.98
C TYR A 949 -20.83 24.07 -29.34
N GLY A 950 -20.43 22.87 -29.78
CA GLY A 950 -19.32 22.10 -29.20
C GLY A 950 -19.68 21.31 -27.94
N ALA A 951 -20.94 21.27 -27.50
CA ALA A 951 -21.34 20.47 -26.34
C ALA A 951 -21.30 18.97 -26.66
N MET A 952 -20.87 18.16 -25.69
CA MET A 952 -20.95 16.71 -25.77
C MET A 952 -22.41 16.25 -25.73
N LEU A 953 -22.84 15.51 -26.74
CA LEU A 953 -24.18 14.91 -26.80
C LEU A 953 -24.14 13.47 -26.28
N THR A 954 -23.16 12.69 -26.74
CA THR A 954 -22.88 11.35 -26.22
C THR A 954 -21.39 11.20 -25.90
N PRO A 955 -21.05 10.53 -24.77
CA PRO A 955 -19.67 10.22 -24.45
C PRO A 955 -19.10 9.19 -25.41
N GLY A 956 -17.82 9.33 -25.76
CA GLY A 956 -17.06 8.39 -26.59
C GLY A 956 -15.88 7.83 -25.83
N GLY A 957 -15.50 6.57 -26.12
CA GLY A 957 -14.32 5.96 -25.53
C GLY A 957 -13.04 6.66 -26.01
N ILE A 958 -11.99 6.62 -25.21
CA ILE A 958 -10.68 7.23 -25.55
C ILE A 958 -9.82 6.20 -26.28
N ASP A 959 -9.23 6.60 -27.42
CA ASP A 959 -8.19 5.86 -28.16
C ASP A 959 -6.83 6.56 -28.01
N ARG A 960 -5.76 5.78 -27.88
CA ARG A 960 -4.38 6.27 -27.93
C ARG A 960 -3.58 5.47 -28.94
N SER A 961 -2.84 6.17 -29.80
CA SER A 961 -1.87 5.50 -30.69
C SER A 961 -0.69 4.93 -29.88
N ALA A 962 0.18 4.13 -30.51
CA ALA A 962 1.39 3.61 -29.86
C ALA A 962 2.31 4.71 -29.28
N ASN A 963 2.25 5.92 -29.85
CA ASN A 963 2.97 7.11 -29.38
C ASN A 963 2.09 8.04 -28.52
N GLY A 964 0.93 7.57 -28.07
CA GLY A 964 0.03 8.25 -27.14
C GLY A 964 -1.00 9.21 -27.77
N GLU A 965 -0.98 9.44 -29.09
CA GLU A 965 -1.85 10.42 -29.79
C GLU A 965 -3.34 10.15 -29.57
N LEU A 966 -4.11 11.16 -29.15
CA LEU A 966 -5.52 11.01 -28.75
C LEU A 966 -6.46 10.90 -29.96
N GLY A 967 -7.35 9.91 -29.91
CA GLY A 967 -8.49 9.70 -30.80
C GLY A 967 -9.72 9.18 -30.05
N ILE A 968 -10.79 8.86 -30.77
CA ILE A 968 -12.05 8.36 -30.21
C ILE A 968 -12.24 6.90 -30.62
N ARG A 969 -12.70 6.07 -29.68
CA ARG A 969 -13.07 4.67 -29.91
C ARG A 969 -14.52 4.57 -30.36
N GLY A 970 -14.78 3.68 -31.31
CA GLY A 970 -16.13 3.35 -31.77
C GLY A 970 -16.63 4.16 -32.95
N GLY A 971 -15.80 5.05 -33.50
CA GLY A 971 -16.04 5.78 -34.76
C GLY A 971 -15.74 4.94 -36.01
N GLU A 972 -15.65 5.64 -37.15
CA GLU A 972 -15.24 5.04 -38.43
C GLU A 972 -13.75 4.66 -38.44
N SER A 973 -12.96 5.30 -37.58
CA SER A 973 -11.54 5.07 -37.36
C SER A 973 -11.17 5.20 -35.87
N ASN A 974 -9.90 5.00 -35.55
CA ASN A 974 -9.36 5.23 -34.20
C ASN A 974 -8.94 6.71 -33.98
N GLY A 975 -9.21 7.60 -34.95
CA GLY A 975 -8.93 9.03 -34.86
C GLY A 975 -10.12 9.81 -34.28
N ILE A 976 -10.19 11.11 -34.54
CA ILE A 976 -11.37 11.95 -34.28
C ILE A 976 -12.13 12.09 -35.60
N ASP A 977 -13.17 11.29 -35.80
CA ASP A 977 -14.02 11.30 -36.99
C ASP A 977 -15.05 12.43 -36.94
N LEU A 978 -15.82 12.59 -38.03
CA LEU A 978 -16.82 13.66 -38.17
C LEU A 978 -17.84 13.64 -37.00
N ASN A 979 -18.06 14.82 -36.40
CA ASN A 979 -18.88 15.04 -35.20
C ASN A 979 -18.31 14.46 -33.89
N GLU A 980 -17.17 13.79 -33.93
CA GLU A 980 -16.46 13.36 -32.73
C GLU A 980 -15.50 14.45 -32.24
N GLY A 981 -15.05 14.34 -31.00
CA GLY A 981 -14.08 15.27 -30.45
C GLY A 981 -13.72 15.03 -29.00
N PHE A 982 -13.01 15.99 -28.43
CA PHE A 982 -12.69 16.05 -27.01
C PHE A 982 -13.16 17.37 -26.41
N ARG A 983 -13.73 17.30 -25.20
CA ARG A 983 -13.87 18.50 -24.34
C ARG A 983 -12.81 18.49 -23.24
N PHE A 984 -12.34 19.66 -22.85
CA PHE A 984 -11.29 19.87 -21.87
C PHE A 984 -11.73 20.85 -20.78
N GLY A 985 -11.20 20.67 -19.58
CA GLY A 985 -11.27 21.67 -18.52
C GLY A 985 -10.40 21.34 -17.32
N PHE A 986 -10.34 22.25 -16.36
CA PHE A 986 -9.46 22.15 -15.20
C PHE A 986 -10.22 22.13 -13.87
N ASP A 987 -9.61 21.50 -12.88
CA ASP A 987 -9.91 21.72 -11.47
C ASP A 987 -8.79 22.56 -10.84
N ALA A 988 -9.11 23.83 -10.57
CA ALA A 988 -8.22 24.79 -9.95
C ALA A 988 -8.62 25.10 -8.50
N ALA A 989 -9.44 24.26 -7.86
CA ALA A 989 -9.96 24.50 -6.52
C ALA A 989 -8.87 24.67 -5.45
N THR A 990 -7.69 24.05 -5.63
CA THR A 990 -6.57 24.18 -4.68
C THR A 990 -5.64 25.36 -4.98
N LEU A 991 -5.85 26.05 -6.10
CA LEU A 991 -5.08 27.24 -6.49
C LEU A 991 -5.67 28.51 -5.86
N PRO A 992 -4.86 29.52 -5.52
CA PRO A 992 -5.37 30.79 -5.02
C PRO A 992 -6.22 31.53 -6.05
N THR A 993 -7.23 32.26 -5.58
CA THR A 993 -8.11 33.09 -6.43
C THR A 993 -7.37 34.21 -7.17
N THR A 994 -6.12 34.49 -6.78
CA THR A 994 -5.18 35.41 -7.44
C THR A 994 -4.48 34.81 -8.66
N THR A 995 -4.83 33.57 -9.05
CA THR A 995 -4.24 32.88 -10.20
C THR A 995 -5.34 32.40 -11.16
N SER A 996 -4.99 32.20 -12.44
CA SER A 996 -5.86 31.59 -13.43
C SER A 996 -5.08 30.64 -14.34
N LEU A 997 -5.75 29.61 -14.85
CA LEU A 997 -5.24 28.73 -15.90
C LEU A 997 -5.94 29.05 -17.22
N GLN A 998 -5.18 29.16 -18.32
CA GLN A 998 -5.71 29.46 -19.65
C GLN A 998 -5.18 28.46 -20.70
N LEU A 999 -6.05 27.88 -21.52
CA LEU A 999 -5.63 27.08 -22.68
C LEU A 999 -5.14 28.02 -23.81
N VAL A 1000 -3.94 27.78 -24.34
CA VAL A 1000 -3.31 28.69 -25.32
C VAL A 1000 -2.95 28.03 -26.65
N LYS A 1001 -2.60 26.73 -26.69
CA LYS A 1001 -2.36 26.01 -27.95
C LYS A 1001 -2.89 24.59 -27.89
N VAL A 1002 -3.34 24.07 -29.03
CA VAL A 1002 -3.74 22.66 -29.21
C VAL A 1002 -2.95 22.07 -30.38
N GLY A 1003 -2.22 20.99 -30.13
CA GLY A 1003 -1.48 20.25 -31.14
C GLY A 1003 -2.37 19.23 -31.83
N VAL A 1004 -2.32 19.21 -33.16
CA VAL A 1004 -3.07 18.25 -33.98
C VAL A 1004 -2.17 17.60 -35.03
N ASN A 1005 -2.53 16.39 -35.43
CA ASN A 1005 -1.84 15.61 -36.46
C ASN A 1005 -2.87 14.95 -37.40
N PHE A 1006 -2.42 14.58 -38.61
CA PHE A 1006 -3.24 14.00 -39.68
C PHE A 1006 -4.31 14.94 -40.28
N VAL A 1007 -4.08 16.25 -40.21
CA VAL A 1007 -4.96 17.30 -40.77
C VAL A 1007 -4.52 17.69 -42.20
N SER A 1008 -4.29 16.73 -43.09
CA SER A 1008 -3.85 16.99 -44.47
C SER A 1008 -5.02 17.26 -45.44
N GLY A 1009 -4.75 17.96 -46.55
CA GLY A 1009 -5.75 18.16 -47.61
C GLY A 1009 -6.95 19.00 -47.16
N SER A 1010 -8.18 18.50 -47.35
CA SER A 1010 -9.43 19.17 -46.98
C SER A 1010 -9.92 18.88 -45.56
N ARG A 1011 -9.19 18.06 -44.79
CA ARG A 1011 -9.53 17.75 -43.39
C ARG A 1011 -9.50 19.01 -42.55
N SER A 1012 -10.46 19.15 -41.63
CA SER A 1012 -10.58 20.31 -40.76
C SER A 1012 -11.27 19.97 -39.44
N GLY A 1013 -11.04 20.80 -38.43
CA GLY A 1013 -11.69 20.73 -37.13
C GLY A 1013 -11.92 22.11 -36.56
N THR A 1014 -12.62 22.17 -35.42
CA THR A 1014 -12.97 23.42 -34.74
C THR A 1014 -12.58 23.34 -33.28
N ILE A 1015 -12.06 24.46 -32.74
CA ILE A 1015 -11.82 24.67 -31.31
C ILE A 1015 -12.73 25.81 -30.83
N VAL A 1016 -13.46 25.60 -29.74
CA VAL A 1016 -14.42 26.57 -29.20
C VAL A 1016 -14.28 26.76 -27.70
N ASN A 1017 -14.48 28.00 -27.24
CA ASN A 1017 -14.68 28.31 -25.83
C ASN A 1017 -16.11 27.97 -25.40
N ARG A 1018 -16.28 27.02 -24.48
CA ARG A 1018 -17.60 26.54 -24.04
C ARG A 1018 -18.31 27.50 -23.08
N ASN A 1019 -17.59 28.45 -22.48
CA ASN A 1019 -18.18 29.54 -21.70
C ASN A 1019 -18.65 30.72 -22.59
N ASN A 1020 -18.17 30.80 -23.84
CA ASN A 1020 -18.60 31.79 -24.82
C ASN A 1020 -18.40 31.23 -26.24
N THR A 1021 -19.42 30.55 -26.78
CA THR A 1021 -19.32 29.80 -28.04
C THR A 1021 -19.14 30.67 -29.29
N SER A 1022 -19.30 31.99 -29.17
CA SER A 1022 -18.92 32.95 -30.22
C SER A 1022 -17.41 33.02 -30.43
N ASN A 1023 -16.61 32.67 -29.40
CA ASN A 1023 -15.16 32.58 -29.50
C ASN A 1023 -14.77 31.16 -29.95
N LYS A 1024 -14.52 31.01 -31.25
CA LYS A 1024 -14.08 29.77 -31.88
C LYS A 1024 -13.07 30.04 -32.99
N ILE A 1025 -12.28 29.03 -33.32
CA ILE A 1025 -11.38 29.02 -34.47
C ILE A 1025 -11.47 27.67 -35.17
N SER A 1026 -11.52 27.68 -36.50
CA SER A 1026 -11.38 26.48 -37.31
C SER A 1026 -9.93 26.27 -37.73
N PHE A 1027 -9.49 25.02 -37.81
CA PHE A 1027 -8.18 24.64 -38.33
C PHE A 1027 -8.33 23.59 -39.42
N GLY A 1028 -7.39 23.53 -40.37
CA GLY A 1028 -7.49 22.56 -41.45
C GLY A 1028 -6.24 22.44 -42.31
N GLY A 1029 -6.26 21.46 -43.20
CA GLY A 1029 -5.14 21.17 -44.09
C GLY A 1029 -4.96 22.18 -45.22
N SER A 1030 -3.94 21.95 -46.04
CA SER A 1030 -3.49 22.85 -47.11
C SER A 1030 -4.55 23.23 -48.14
N SER A 1031 -5.64 22.46 -48.29
CA SER A 1031 -6.74 22.74 -49.23
C SER A 1031 -8.08 22.96 -48.53
N SER A 1032 -8.08 23.26 -47.23
CA SER A 1032 -9.28 23.59 -46.46
C SER A 1032 -9.58 25.10 -46.47
N SER A 1033 -10.81 25.49 -46.11
CA SER A 1033 -11.23 26.88 -45.94
C SER A 1033 -11.21 27.34 -44.46
N ALA A 1034 -10.37 26.71 -43.62
CA ALA A 1034 -10.32 26.97 -42.19
C ALA A 1034 -9.54 28.26 -41.85
N ASP A 1035 -9.79 28.83 -40.66
CA ASP A 1035 -9.13 30.05 -40.19
C ASP A 1035 -7.61 29.85 -40.01
N PHE A 1036 -7.19 28.65 -39.59
CA PHE A 1036 -5.80 28.28 -39.35
C PHE A 1036 -5.36 27.11 -40.24
N ILE A 1037 -4.46 27.35 -41.20
CA ILE A 1037 -4.00 26.36 -42.17
C ILE A 1037 -2.71 25.67 -41.72
N LEU A 1038 -2.74 24.34 -41.66
CA LEU A 1038 -1.63 23.45 -41.33
C LEU A 1038 -1.04 22.82 -42.61
N SER A 1039 -0.10 23.50 -43.25
CA SER A 1039 0.45 23.06 -44.55
C SER A 1039 1.14 21.70 -44.51
N SER A 1040 1.73 21.31 -43.37
CA SER A 1040 2.37 20.00 -43.15
C SER A 1040 1.38 18.90 -42.73
N GLY A 1041 0.10 19.23 -42.50
CA GLY A 1041 -0.89 18.33 -41.93
C GLY A 1041 -0.76 18.09 -40.42
N SER A 1042 0.15 18.80 -39.74
CA SER A 1042 0.36 18.73 -38.29
C SER A 1042 0.93 20.06 -37.76
N GLY A 1043 0.62 20.40 -36.51
CA GLY A 1043 1.12 21.62 -35.88
C GLY A 1043 0.33 22.06 -34.64
N LEU A 1044 0.74 23.18 -34.03
CA LEU A 1044 0.07 23.80 -32.88
C LEU A 1044 -0.88 24.91 -33.36
N VAL A 1045 -2.18 24.76 -33.10
CA VAL A 1045 -3.19 25.80 -33.34
C VAL A 1045 -3.20 26.75 -32.15
N ASN A 1046 -2.93 28.04 -32.37
CA ASN A 1046 -2.97 29.06 -31.31
C ASN A 1046 -4.43 29.46 -31.01
N VAL A 1047 -4.83 29.33 -29.75
CA VAL A 1047 -6.18 29.58 -29.24
C VAL A 1047 -6.21 30.58 -28.09
N GLU A 1048 -5.09 31.26 -27.79
CA GLU A 1048 -4.99 32.21 -26.67
C GLU A 1048 -6.04 33.34 -26.78
N SER A 1049 -6.37 33.78 -28.01
CA SER A 1049 -7.39 34.79 -28.29
C SER A 1049 -8.82 34.36 -27.95
N LEU A 1050 -9.09 33.07 -27.78
CA LEU A 1050 -10.42 32.57 -27.43
C LEU A 1050 -10.77 32.81 -25.95
N ASN A 1051 -9.79 33.18 -25.12
CA ASN A 1051 -9.91 33.43 -23.69
C ASN A 1051 -10.57 32.27 -22.91
N ILE A 1052 -10.10 31.05 -23.18
CA ILE A 1052 -10.51 29.83 -22.48
C ILE A 1052 -9.75 29.77 -21.16
N SER A 1053 -10.32 30.32 -20.09
CA SER A 1053 -9.66 30.43 -18.79
C SER A 1053 -10.56 30.11 -17.59
N ILE A 1054 -9.94 29.70 -16.48
CA ILE A 1054 -10.58 29.43 -15.19
C ILE A 1054 -9.79 30.08 -14.05
N PRO A 1055 -10.44 30.76 -13.10
CA PRO A 1055 -9.78 31.29 -11.91
C PRO A 1055 -9.49 30.19 -10.89
N GLY A 1056 -8.44 30.38 -10.08
CA GLY A 1056 -8.17 29.57 -8.90
C GLY A 1056 -9.32 29.61 -7.90
N GLY A 1057 -9.48 28.53 -7.14
CA GLY A 1057 -10.63 28.32 -6.25
C GLY A 1057 -11.89 27.83 -6.96
N SER A 1058 -11.81 27.46 -8.25
CA SER A 1058 -12.95 27.00 -9.05
C SER A 1058 -12.64 25.71 -9.82
N THR A 1059 -13.68 24.98 -10.21
CA THR A 1059 -13.61 23.76 -11.03
C THR A 1059 -14.54 23.91 -12.24
N ASN A 1060 -14.06 23.64 -13.45
CA ASN A 1060 -14.88 23.60 -14.66
C ASN A 1060 -14.26 22.62 -15.68
N TYR A 1061 -14.96 21.52 -15.95
CA TYR A 1061 -14.53 20.47 -16.88
C TYR A 1061 -15.12 20.60 -18.30
N ASP A 1062 -15.91 21.64 -18.59
CA ASP A 1062 -16.48 21.96 -19.91
C ASP A 1062 -16.03 23.37 -20.34
N MET A 1063 -14.71 23.60 -20.42
CA MET A 1063 -14.14 24.91 -20.78
C MET A 1063 -13.91 25.06 -22.29
N ALA A 1064 -13.48 23.98 -22.95
CA ALA A 1064 -13.16 23.98 -24.37
C ALA A 1064 -13.61 22.69 -25.04
N SER A 1065 -13.91 22.77 -26.33
CA SER A 1065 -14.10 21.59 -27.17
C SER A 1065 -13.26 21.66 -28.43
N VAL A 1066 -12.66 20.53 -28.82
CA VAL A 1066 -11.91 20.31 -30.06
C VAL A 1066 -12.60 19.16 -30.78
N PHE A 1067 -13.19 19.40 -31.94
CA PHE A 1067 -14.00 18.39 -32.63
C PHE A 1067 -13.91 18.53 -34.15
N ASN A 1068 -14.23 17.44 -34.86
CA ASN A 1068 -14.17 17.39 -36.30
C ASN A 1068 -15.45 17.95 -36.93
N THR A 1069 -15.27 18.93 -37.81
CA THR A 1069 -16.34 19.58 -38.58
C THR A 1069 -16.15 19.40 -40.09
N GLY A 1070 -15.13 18.65 -40.53
CA GLY A 1070 -14.78 18.45 -41.93
C GLY A 1070 -15.60 17.36 -42.62
N GLY A 1071 -15.74 17.43 -43.94
CA GLY A 1071 -16.60 16.52 -44.71
C GLY A 1071 -16.12 15.06 -44.82
N SER A 1072 -14.83 14.75 -44.57
CA SER A 1072 -14.29 13.38 -44.52
C SER A 1072 -12.93 13.27 -43.84
N GLY A 1073 -12.65 12.10 -43.23
CA GLY A 1073 -11.38 11.73 -42.59
C GLY A 1073 -11.25 12.17 -41.13
N SER A 1074 -10.27 11.61 -40.43
CA SER A 1074 -9.97 11.91 -39.03
C SER A 1074 -8.63 12.59 -38.81
N PHE A 1075 -8.50 13.22 -37.64
CA PHE A 1075 -7.26 13.75 -37.10
C PHE A 1075 -7.03 13.24 -35.67
N ARG A 1076 -5.85 13.53 -35.10
CA ARG A 1076 -5.55 13.22 -33.69
C ARG A 1076 -5.04 14.45 -32.95
N ILE A 1077 -5.26 14.49 -31.64
CA ILE A 1077 -4.67 15.51 -30.76
C ILE A 1077 -3.32 14.99 -30.25
N THR A 1078 -2.29 15.83 -30.30
CA THR A 1078 -0.92 15.44 -29.97
C THR A 1078 -0.33 16.16 -28.77
N LYS A 1079 -0.77 17.41 -28.51
CA LYS A 1079 -0.20 18.28 -27.47
C LYS A 1079 -1.23 19.28 -26.96
N LEU A 1080 -0.99 19.80 -25.77
CA LEU A 1080 -1.70 20.97 -25.23
C LEU A 1080 -0.69 21.94 -24.65
N VAL A 1081 -0.95 23.25 -24.76
CA VAL A 1081 -0.21 24.26 -24.01
C VAL A 1081 -1.21 25.08 -23.22
N PHE A 1082 -0.95 25.24 -21.93
CA PHE A 1082 -1.70 26.16 -21.07
C PHE A 1082 -0.78 27.16 -20.40
N LYS A 1083 -1.36 28.27 -19.95
CA LYS A 1083 -0.66 29.40 -19.32
C LYS A 1083 -1.19 29.61 -17.91
N ILE A 1084 -0.28 29.86 -16.98
CA ILE A 1084 -0.58 30.29 -15.62
C ILE A 1084 -0.52 31.81 -15.58
N ILE A 1085 -1.58 32.45 -15.07
CA ILE A 1085 -1.73 33.89 -15.03
C ILE A 1085 -1.84 34.33 -13.57
N SER A 1086 -1.11 35.38 -13.18
CA SER A 1086 -1.35 36.07 -11.93
C SER A 1086 -2.35 37.21 -12.16
N THR A 1087 -3.42 37.24 -11.38
CA THR A 1087 -4.42 38.32 -11.36
C THR A 1087 -4.09 39.37 -10.29
N ALA A 1088 -2.99 39.22 -9.54
CA ALA A 1088 -2.56 40.13 -8.49
C ALA A 1088 -1.95 41.47 -9.00
N THR A 1089 -1.81 41.64 -10.32
CA THR A 1089 -1.33 42.90 -10.93
C THR A 1089 -2.00 43.16 -12.27
N SER A 1090 -2.56 44.36 -12.44
CA SER A 1090 -2.90 44.92 -13.77
C SER A 1090 -1.68 44.98 -14.69
N PRO A 1091 -1.88 44.97 -16.02
CA PRO A 1091 -0.92 44.44 -16.98
C PRO A 1091 0.24 45.39 -17.28
N LEU A 1092 1.46 44.87 -17.33
CA LEU A 1092 2.53 45.49 -18.12
C LEU A 1092 2.34 45.08 -19.58
N MET A 1093 1.89 46.08 -20.36
CA MET A 1093 1.88 46.23 -21.82
C MET A 1093 1.95 44.98 -22.71
N SER A 1094 0.89 44.76 -23.48
CA SER A 1094 0.90 43.95 -24.70
C SER A 1094 1.90 44.52 -25.73
N ASN A 1095 2.95 43.79 -26.04
CA ASN A 1095 3.63 43.97 -27.31
C ASN A 1095 2.79 43.30 -28.40
N LYS A 1096 2.05 44.12 -29.14
CA LYS A 1096 1.58 43.77 -30.48
C LYS A 1096 2.79 43.78 -31.41
N GLN A 1097 3.32 42.60 -31.74
CA GLN A 1097 3.79 42.24 -33.07
C GLN A 1097 4.40 40.84 -33.01
N GLU A 1098 3.76 39.89 -33.67
CA GLU A 1098 4.41 38.97 -34.61
C GLU A 1098 3.30 38.17 -35.30
N ALA A 1099 2.86 38.70 -36.44
CA ALA A 1099 2.08 37.96 -37.41
C ALA A 1099 3.05 37.50 -38.51
N ASN A 1100 3.02 36.20 -38.77
CA ASN A 1100 3.42 35.49 -40.00
C ASN A 1100 4.88 35.59 -40.45
N LEU A 1101 5.60 34.47 -40.34
CA LEU A 1101 6.26 33.74 -41.44
C LEU A 1101 7.09 32.57 -40.88
N GLU A 1102 6.48 31.41 -40.64
CA GLU A 1102 7.26 30.18 -40.41
C GLU A 1102 7.54 29.47 -41.76
N LYS A 1103 8.73 29.70 -42.30
CA LYS A 1103 9.45 28.64 -43.02
C LYS A 1103 10.13 27.79 -41.95
N GLN A 1104 9.74 26.52 -41.84
CA GLN A 1104 10.38 25.54 -40.94
C GLN A 1104 11.90 25.53 -41.13
N THR A 1105 12.60 26.17 -40.19
CA THR A 1105 13.97 25.84 -39.83
C THR A 1105 13.89 25.25 -38.42
N LYS A 1106 14.57 24.12 -38.17
CA LYS A 1106 14.60 23.53 -36.83
C LYS A 1106 15.14 24.57 -35.86
N GLU A 1107 14.32 25.02 -34.90
CA GLU A 1107 14.71 26.01 -33.92
C GLU A 1107 15.87 25.46 -33.05
N ILE A 1108 16.85 26.30 -32.71
CA ILE A 1108 17.93 25.91 -31.80
C ILE A 1108 17.37 25.77 -30.38
N ILE A 1109 17.53 24.59 -29.80
CA ILE A 1109 16.98 24.23 -28.49
C ILE A 1109 18.10 24.27 -27.45
N VAL A 1110 17.81 24.80 -26.26
CA VAL A 1110 18.73 24.83 -25.12
C VAL A 1110 18.03 24.27 -23.88
N TYR A 1111 18.56 23.19 -23.31
CA TYR A 1111 17.93 22.45 -22.20
C TYR A 1111 18.97 21.72 -21.33
N PRO A 1112 18.67 21.30 -20.07
CA PRO A 1112 17.52 21.71 -19.28
C PRO A 1112 17.59 23.21 -18.95
N ASN A 1113 16.45 23.83 -18.75
CA ASN A 1113 16.37 25.23 -18.33
C ASN A 1113 15.16 25.39 -17.41
N PRO A 1114 15.33 25.46 -16.08
CA PRO A 1114 16.60 25.69 -15.37
C PRO A 1114 17.61 24.54 -15.46
N ALA A 1115 18.90 24.89 -15.42
CA ALA A 1115 20.04 23.99 -15.47
C ALA A 1115 20.72 23.89 -14.10
N MET A 1116 21.05 22.67 -13.67
CA MET A 1116 21.82 22.45 -12.43
C MET A 1116 23.32 22.41 -12.70
N THR A 1117 23.81 21.50 -13.54
CA THR A 1117 25.25 21.33 -13.78
C THR A 1117 25.64 21.67 -15.21
N ASP A 1118 24.76 21.43 -16.17
CA ASP A 1118 25.07 21.51 -17.59
C ASP A 1118 23.84 21.94 -18.40
N ILE A 1119 24.08 22.46 -19.61
CA ILE A 1119 23.07 22.59 -20.67
C ILE A 1119 23.52 21.86 -21.93
N PHE A 1120 22.57 21.50 -22.75
CA PHE A 1120 22.71 20.93 -24.07
C PHE A 1120 22.12 21.90 -25.09
N ILE A 1121 22.85 22.11 -26.18
CA ILE A 1121 22.40 22.92 -27.31
C ILE A 1121 22.22 21.98 -28.51
N GLU A 1122 21.00 21.94 -29.05
CA GLU A 1122 20.59 21.08 -30.16
C GLU A 1122 20.06 21.86 -31.36
N ASN A 1123 19.94 21.15 -32.50
CA ASN A 1123 19.61 21.72 -33.81
C ASN A 1123 20.63 22.76 -34.31
N LEU A 1124 21.88 22.66 -33.87
CA LEU A 1124 22.97 23.47 -34.39
C LEU A 1124 23.33 22.99 -35.80
N ASN A 1125 23.10 23.85 -36.80
CA ASN A 1125 23.67 23.65 -38.12
C ASN A 1125 25.17 24.03 -38.12
N SER A 1126 25.90 23.63 -39.17
CA SER A 1126 27.35 23.84 -39.29
C SER A 1126 27.81 25.31 -39.34
N LYS A 1127 26.88 26.27 -39.32
CA LYS A 1127 27.17 27.71 -39.26
C LYS A 1127 27.51 28.18 -37.85
N PHE A 1128 26.97 27.57 -36.79
CA PHE A 1128 27.25 27.97 -35.39
C PHE A 1128 28.54 27.32 -34.88
N ASN A 1129 29.36 28.08 -34.14
CA ASN A 1129 30.65 27.59 -33.65
C ASN A 1129 31.02 28.02 -32.23
N THR A 1130 30.31 28.99 -31.64
CA THR A 1130 30.64 29.53 -30.32
C THR A 1130 29.36 29.81 -29.53
N VAL A 1131 29.36 29.56 -28.23
CA VAL A 1131 28.34 30.04 -27.29
C VAL A 1131 28.98 30.89 -26.21
N LYS A 1132 28.37 32.04 -25.87
CA LYS A 1132 28.79 32.95 -24.80
C LYS A 1132 27.67 33.16 -23.82
N PHE A 1133 27.96 33.25 -22.53
CA PHE A 1133 26.99 33.44 -21.45
C PHE A 1133 27.21 34.80 -20.82
N PHE A 1134 26.16 35.56 -20.63
CA PHE A 1134 26.16 36.89 -20.07
C PHE A 1134 25.32 36.90 -18.79
N ASN A 1135 25.84 37.45 -17.71
CA ASN A 1135 25.06 37.63 -16.48
C ASN A 1135 24.05 38.80 -16.63
N SER A 1136 23.28 39.08 -15.58
CA SER A 1136 22.30 40.18 -15.55
C SER A 1136 22.89 41.59 -15.77
N LEU A 1137 24.21 41.76 -15.64
CA LEU A 1137 24.93 43.00 -15.91
C LEU A 1137 25.46 43.09 -17.35
N GLY A 1138 25.19 42.08 -18.20
CA GLY A 1138 25.69 42.03 -19.57
C GLY A 1138 27.18 41.65 -19.68
N ILE A 1139 27.78 41.12 -18.61
CA ILE A 1139 29.19 40.69 -18.61
C ILE A 1139 29.27 39.23 -19.08
N CYS A 1140 30.14 38.96 -20.06
CA CYS A 1140 30.41 37.58 -20.50
C CYS A 1140 31.13 36.81 -19.39
N VAL A 1141 30.55 35.71 -18.91
CA VAL A 1141 31.03 34.89 -17.79
C VAL A 1141 31.48 33.49 -18.20
N LEU A 1142 31.08 33.01 -19.38
CA LEU A 1142 31.47 31.70 -19.91
C LEU A 1142 31.43 31.74 -21.45
N GLU A 1143 32.45 31.18 -22.11
CA GLU A 1143 32.52 31.07 -23.56
C GLU A 1143 33.04 29.68 -23.96
N ASN A 1144 32.27 28.95 -24.78
CA ASN A 1144 32.62 27.61 -25.23
C ASN A 1144 32.47 27.48 -26.75
N LYS A 1145 33.30 26.61 -27.37
CA LYS A 1145 33.12 26.19 -28.76
C LYS A 1145 32.05 25.10 -28.85
N ILE A 1146 31.25 25.14 -29.91
CA ILE A 1146 30.12 24.23 -30.12
C ILE A 1146 30.14 23.60 -31.52
N SER A 1147 29.59 22.40 -31.63
CA SER A 1147 29.37 21.60 -32.85
C SER A 1147 27.88 21.20 -32.97
N SER A 1148 27.51 20.29 -33.89
CA SER A 1148 26.11 19.95 -34.22
C SER A 1148 25.20 19.58 -33.05
N SER A 1149 25.76 19.11 -31.95
CA SER A 1149 25.16 19.07 -30.61
C SER A 1149 26.27 19.30 -29.59
N SER A 1150 26.01 20.09 -28.54
CA SER A 1150 27.07 20.42 -27.57
C SER A 1150 26.54 20.50 -26.14
N LYS A 1151 27.18 19.73 -25.27
CA LYS A 1151 27.05 19.83 -23.81
C LYS A 1151 27.95 20.96 -23.32
N ILE A 1152 27.43 21.85 -22.50
CA ILE A 1152 28.13 22.97 -21.88
C ILE A 1152 28.05 22.83 -20.37
N ASP A 1153 29.21 22.67 -19.74
CA ASP A 1153 29.36 22.63 -18.29
C ASP A 1153 29.18 24.03 -17.69
N LEU A 1154 28.31 24.13 -16.69
CA LEU A 1154 27.96 25.36 -15.98
C LEU A 1154 28.46 25.38 -14.54
N TYR A 1155 29.32 24.45 -14.13
CA TYR A 1155 29.82 24.35 -12.75
C TYR A 1155 30.52 25.63 -12.27
N THR A 1156 31.11 26.39 -13.19
CA THR A 1156 31.77 27.67 -12.91
C THR A 1156 30.80 28.84 -12.75
N LEU A 1157 29.53 28.68 -13.16
CA LEU A 1157 28.50 29.72 -13.04
C LEU A 1157 27.81 29.63 -11.67
N LYS A 1158 27.65 30.80 -11.03
CA LYS A 1158 26.84 30.94 -9.82
C LYS A 1158 25.35 30.77 -10.16
N PRO A 1159 24.50 30.38 -9.18
CA PRO A 1159 23.06 30.44 -9.33
C PRO A 1159 22.60 31.82 -9.82
N GLY A 1160 21.78 31.87 -10.86
CA GLY A 1160 21.35 33.13 -11.47
C GLY A 1160 20.80 32.99 -12.88
N ILE A 1161 20.31 34.11 -13.41
CA ILE A 1161 19.80 34.21 -14.78
C ILE A 1161 20.95 34.63 -15.70
N TYR A 1162 21.11 33.89 -16.80
CA TYR A 1162 22.08 34.20 -17.84
C TYR A 1162 21.41 34.33 -19.20
N THR A 1163 21.92 35.25 -20.00
CA THR A 1163 21.62 35.37 -21.43
C THR A 1163 22.72 34.67 -22.19
N ILE A 1164 22.41 33.71 -23.05
CA ILE A 1164 23.40 33.05 -23.88
C ILE A 1164 23.29 33.52 -25.34
N HIS A 1165 24.44 33.79 -25.95
CA HIS A 1165 24.59 34.14 -27.36
C HIS A 1165 25.24 32.97 -28.08
N ILE A 1166 24.52 32.37 -29.01
CA ILE A 1166 24.99 31.30 -29.90
C ILE A 1166 25.40 31.99 -31.21
N ILE A 1167 26.70 31.97 -31.49
CA ILE A 1167 27.33 32.81 -32.51
C ILE A 1167 27.78 31.95 -33.69
N GLY A 1168 27.35 32.37 -34.87
CA GLY A 1168 27.71 31.85 -36.18
C GLY A 1168 29.10 32.27 -36.64
N LYS A 1169 29.69 31.49 -37.55
CA LYS A 1169 30.93 31.86 -38.27
C LYS A 1169 30.78 33.15 -39.09
N ASP A 1170 29.55 33.53 -39.41
CA ASP A 1170 29.14 34.75 -40.10
C ASP A 1170 28.72 35.88 -39.14
N ASN A 1171 29.03 35.76 -37.84
CA ASN A 1171 28.60 36.65 -36.76
C ASN A 1171 27.08 36.73 -36.53
N THR A 1172 26.27 35.85 -37.13
CA THR A 1172 24.86 35.72 -36.75
C THR A 1172 24.77 35.30 -35.29
N THR A 1173 23.95 35.99 -34.49
CA THR A 1173 23.81 35.71 -33.06
C THR A 1173 22.38 35.32 -32.74
N ILE A 1174 22.21 34.15 -32.13
CA ILE A 1174 20.94 33.72 -31.54
C ILE A 1174 21.02 33.85 -30.04
N THR A 1175 20.05 34.56 -29.46
CA THR A 1175 20.00 34.83 -28.03
C THR A 1175 18.96 33.94 -27.36
N LYS A 1176 19.36 33.22 -26.31
CA LYS A 1176 18.47 32.44 -25.45
C LYS A 1176 18.68 32.86 -23.99
N LYS A 1177 17.71 32.61 -23.13
CA LYS A 1177 17.81 32.83 -21.68
C LYS A 1177 17.95 31.48 -21.00
N ILE A 1178 18.83 31.38 -20.01
CA ILE A 1178 18.95 30.22 -19.14
C ILE A 1178 18.91 30.63 -17.67
N ILE A 1179 18.49 29.71 -16.81
CA ILE A 1179 18.52 29.85 -15.36
C ILE A 1179 19.46 28.77 -14.83
N LYS A 1180 20.53 29.16 -14.12
CA LYS A 1180 21.41 28.25 -13.39
C LYS A 1180 20.92 28.20 -11.94
N GLN A 1181 20.63 26.99 -11.43
CA GLN A 1181 20.27 26.77 -10.02
C GLN A 1181 21.49 26.76 -9.10
#